data_AF-A0A821M871-F1
#
_entry.id   AF-A0A821M871-F1
#
_cell.length_a   1.000
_cell.length_b   1.000
_cell.length_c   1.000
_cell.angle_alpha   90.00
_cell.angle_beta   90.00
_cell.angle_gamma   90.00
#
_symmetry.space_group_name_H-M   'P 1'
#
loop_
_entity.id
_entity.type
_entity.pdbx_description
1 polymer ?
#
loop_
_entity_poly.entity_id
_entity_poly.type
_entity_poly.pdbx_seq_one_letter_code
_entity_poly.pdbx_strand_id
1 'polypeptide(L)'
;MMTTTTMLDKPLDDLSREITDLRHNKINQNYDMNKLCSIITVSRDSLKETGKFQQHILKQLQQFEKSLADINEILRSNSEQKLQLEQQQQSGDDVDIRAKLMELNAEALECRAAAVQLQLETRIVLNKANEIEKHANDELVQQAFEMKIKQQEIEKNRAEESERRARLEQERQRLKELQEKQQEQERLLAMTKIHPHEDEYANWLIRDFMNDNQYPSCIIRTSPNASSMPISIKYLTVGETENLLDNQEELISTPINIKFDLTTNDQKFIILAIPYIFKRSTHRENVIKIRQSNGIWISTQTNESIFDTHKEKRFVECKLNESSICAVVSRLKHDTIFIQNQLSGRYLSNADPRFTLHWPKNVSQNDFSIDICIQPVDLPIFTQFLQNFSHECQGLLTVGPIIELNFDEINLLKPIQFTLPILIQSKKKLISPKIISTSNDETNIPPPPTPSQPSQQEMIVQQQQLIFKSMLGEDLNNERLVLLYSGSNDNTWHIDTDIQLIDSKTHDIITTNIQYLHNRIIVARYDKQLMSLKQLPKTICLFEQTLNQRSATLFFRRRLTNINEICIVCCSSQRLDTIENDIHQENYSIENEQIKEIILQEGQILELRFRGNVIPKNKHQQLVQFTFNTYFPFYFETNIIEIDKYSQHLSSYYYGFLQIYSKQKFLRNGIKEIEKKKQQLDIVKQDWQETDICLTELLLTLPKPPVEIRTPIQKSLTTFTAEGVLTPTLFRDISTSLVGDEWRRLARRLGMTRIRIEAIEHDYHEDAPYYMLFAWFKRVPRSSDKVLLLIHGLMNINRWDLAQDLQSIKDDKRTEQGTFSKDEQLKLLRAPFIRICQRDECVRIWKQLARELMLTNDIIQHIEQQYPSKHERCLRSLEHWALNQTRADIPCLARIIRTLGFKPLAREIENMA
;
A
#
# COMPACT_ATOMS: atom_id res chain seq x y z
N MET A 1 89.61 19.94 -30.11
CA MET A 1 89.32 19.59 -28.70
C MET A 1 88.79 20.82 -27.98
N MET A 2 87.55 21.17 -28.29
CA MET A 2 86.75 22.18 -27.60
C MET A 2 85.58 21.41 -26.98
N THR A 3 85.42 21.52 -25.67
CA THR A 3 84.29 20.97 -24.91
C THR A 3 83.01 21.66 -25.36
N THR A 4 82.21 20.99 -26.18
CA THR A 4 80.82 21.35 -26.41
C THR A 4 80.02 20.97 -25.17
N THR A 5 80.00 21.86 -24.18
CA THR A 5 79.00 21.84 -23.11
C THR A 5 77.64 21.94 -23.78
N THR A 6 76.84 20.87 -23.69
CA THR A 6 75.51 20.82 -24.28
C THR A 6 74.65 21.89 -23.60
N MET A 7 73.90 22.67 -24.39
CA MET A 7 73.07 23.79 -23.90
C MET A 7 71.93 23.38 -22.93
N LEU A 8 71.88 22.10 -22.54
CA LEU A 8 70.93 21.51 -21.61
C LEU A 8 71.54 21.14 -20.25
N ASP A 9 72.87 21.11 -20.11
CA ASP A 9 73.50 20.64 -18.87
C ASP A 9 73.33 21.65 -17.73
N LYS A 10 73.46 22.95 -18.05
CA LYS A 10 73.35 24.04 -17.08
C LYS A 10 71.94 24.19 -16.49
N PRO A 11 70.86 24.19 -17.31
CA PRO A 11 69.49 24.26 -16.78
C PRO A 11 69.10 23.03 -15.97
N LEU A 12 69.58 21.82 -16.33
CA LEU A 12 69.30 20.60 -15.57
C LEU A 12 70.03 20.55 -14.23
N ASP A 13 71.29 21.00 -14.18
CA ASP A 13 72.04 21.10 -12.92
C ASP A 13 71.45 22.16 -11.99
N ASP A 14 70.99 23.29 -12.54
CA ASP A 14 70.32 24.34 -11.76
C ASP A 14 68.96 23.86 -11.22
N LEU A 15 68.19 23.10 -12.02
CA LEU A 15 66.92 22.49 -11.60
C LEU A 15 67.14 21.41 -10.53
N SER A 16 68.20 20.61 -10.67
CA SER A 16 68.57 19.58 -9.70
C SER A 16 68.99 20.20 -8.36
N ARG A 17 69.74 21.30 -8.37
CA ARG A 17 70.06 22.08 -7.17
C ARG A 17 68.82 22.70 -6.53
N GLU A 18 67.93 23.34 -7.31
CA GLU A 18 66.70 23.94 -6.77
C GLU A 18 65.75 22.91 -6.17
N ILE A 19 65.62 21.71 -6.77
CA ILE A 19 64.82 20.62 -6.22
C ILE A 19 65.43 20.07 -4.92
N THR A 20 66.76 20.08 -4.81
CA THR A 20 67.47 19.65 -3.61
C THR A 20 67.29 20.65 -2.47
N ASP A 21 67.32 21.95 -2.76
CA ASP A 21 67.04 23.03 -1.80
C ASP A 21 65.56 23.04 -1.36
N LEU A 22 64.62 22.75 -2.27
CA LEU A 22 63.19 22.62 -1.96
C LEU A 22 62.88 21.41 -1.05
N ARG A 23 63.69 20.35 -1.08
CA ARG A 23 63.53 19.21 -0.16
C ARG A 23 64.14 19.45 1.22
N HIS A 24 65.18 20.28 1.32
CA HIS A 24 65.83 20.57 2.60
C HIS A 24 65.09 21.62 3.44
N ASN A 25 64.33 22.53 2.82
CA ASN A 25 63.54 23.53 3.54
C ASN A 25 62.08 23.08 3.75
N LYS A 26 61.86 22.15 4.68
CA LYS A 26 60.58 22.10 5.39
C LYS A 26 60.57 23.19 6.45
N ILE A 27 59.41 23.85 6.58
CA ILE A 27 59.02 24.86 7.59
C ILE A 27 59.12 26.30 7.05
N ASN A 28 58.10 26.74 6.27
CA ASN A 28 57.28 27.92 6.57
C ASN A 28 56.27 28.21 5.45
N GLN A 29 55.19 28.88 5.84
CA GLN A 29 53.92 29.10 5.14
C GLN A 29 54.04 29.89 3.81
N ASN A 30 53.04 29.69 2.94
CA ASN A 30 52.83 30.24 1.58
C ASN A 30 53.62 29.61 0.42
N TYR A 31 52.98 28.68 -0.28
CA TYR A 31 53.45 28.16 -1.57
C TYR A 31 53.15 29.15 -2.69
N ASP A 32 54.19 29.68 -3.33
CA ASP A 32 54.07 30.58 -4.49
C ASP A 32 53.75 29.76 -5.76
N MET A 33 52.47 29.69 -6.11
CA MET A 33 51.94 28.98 -7.29
C MET A 33 52.61 29.42 -8.60
N ASN A 34 53.24 30.60 -8.63
CA ASN A 34 53.97 31.08 -9.81
C ASN A 34 55.26 30.30 -10.07
N LYS A 35 55.96 29.83 -9.01
CA LYS A 35 57.17 29.01 -9.15
C LYS A 35 56.88 27.58 -9.63
N LEU A 36 55.72 27.03 -9.26
CA LEU A 36 55.27 25.74 -9.79
C LEU A 36 54.84 25.86 -11.25
N CYS A 37 54.21 26.98 -11.63
CA CYS A 37 53.90 27.28 -13.03
C CYS A 37 55.18 27.46 -13.87
N SER A 38 56.23 28.10 -13.37
CA SER A 38 57.48 28.27 -14.12
C SER A 38 58.18 26.93 -14.39
N ILE A 39 58.21 26.02 -13.42
CA ILE A 39 58.79 24.67 -13.60
C ILE A 39 57.99 23.87 -14.64
N ILE A 40 56.65 23.89 -14.56
CA ILE A 40 55.79 23.21 -15.55
C ILE A 40 55.96 23.82 -16.95
N THR A 41 56.17 25.13 -17.05
CA THR A 41 56.37 25.82 -18.32
C THR A 41 57.70 25.42 -18.95
N VAL A 42 58.79 25.37 -18.16
CA VAL A 42 60.12 24.92 -18.63
C VAL A 42 60.07 23.47 -19.10
N SER A 43 59.45 22.56 -18.35
CA SER A 43 59.31 21.15 -18.79
C SER A 43 58.44 21.02 -20.04
N ARG A 44 57.39 21.84 -20.19
CA ARG A 44 56.53 21.84 -21.39
C ARG A 44 57.28 22.35 -22.62
N ASP A 45 58.12 23.37 -22.47
CA ASP A 45 58.87 23.93 -23.58
C ASP A 45 60.03 23.02 -24.01
N SER A 46 60.71 22.35 -23.08
CA SER A 46 61.68 21.29 -23.41
C SER A 46 61.04 20.13 -24.18
N LEU A 47 59.84 19.69 -23.79
CA LEU A 47 59.10 18.65 -24.52
C LEU A 47 58.64 19.10 -25.92
N LYS A 48 58.33 20.38 -26.11
CA LYS A 48 58.05 20.94 -27.44
C LYS A 48 59.30 20.98 -28.31
N GLU A 49 60.46 21.27 -27.75
CA GLU A 49 61.72 21.28 -28.50
C GLU A 49 62.15 19.89 -28.92
N THR A 50 62.02 18.88 -28.05
CA THR A 50 62.27 17.48 -28.45
C THR A 50 61.30 17.01 -29.53
N GLY A 51 60.02 17.39 -29.44
CA GLY A 51 59.02 17.13 -30.49
C GLY A 51 59.35 17.78 -31.84
N LYS A 52 59.85 19.04 -31.83
CA LYS A 52 60.30 19.73 -33.05
C LYS A 52 61.52 19.04 -33.67
N PHE A 53 62.46 18.57 -32.85
CA PHE A 53 63.65 17.87 -33.32
C PHE A 53 63.29 16.52 -33.96
N GLN A 54 62.40 15.74 -33.34
CA GLN A 54 61.90 14.49 -33.92
C GLN A 54 61.17 14.71 -35.26
N GLN A 55 60.34 15.76 -35.37
CA GLN A 55 59.70 16.14 -36.63
C GLN A 55 60.71 16.56 -37.70
N HIS A 56 61.83 17.18 -37.32
CA HIS A 56 62.89 17.56 -38.26
C HIS A 56 63.59 16.32 -38.84
N ILE A 57 63.92 15.33 -38.00
CA ILE A 57 64.53 14.06 -38.46
C ILE A 57 63.58 13.31 -39.40
N LEU A 58 62.29 13.21 -39.05
CA LEU A 58 61.28 12.55 -39.91
C LEU A 58 61.17 13.22 -41.29
N LYS A 59 61.21 14.56 -41.36
CA LYS A 59 61.20 15.27 -42.64
C LYS A 59 62.45 14.99 -43.47
N GLN A 60 63.62 14.90 -42.86
CA GLN A 60 64.86 14.57 -43.56
C GLN A 60 64.81 13.14 -44.11
N LEU A 61 64.34 12.17 -43.33
CA LEU A 61 64.19 10.78 -43.81
C LEU A 61 63.19 10.67 -44.97
N GLN A 62 62.06 11.37 -44.92
CA GLN A 62 61.10 11.41 -46.04
C GLN A 62 61.69 12.04 -47.30
N GLN A 63 62.52 13.08 -47.16
CA GLN A 63 63.23 13.68 -48.30
C GLN A 63 64.24 12.70 -48.91
N PHE A 64 64.95 11.93 -48.09
CA PHE A 64 65.88 10.90 -48.58
C PHE A 64 65.17 9.76 -49.31
N GLU A 65 64.04 9.28 -48.79
CA GLU A 65 63.23 8.25 -49.47
C GLU A 65 62.77 8.72 -50.85
N LYS A 66 62.31 9.98 -50.94
CA LYS A 66 61.88 10.55 -52.21
C LYS A 66 63.04 10.64 -53.22
N SER A 67 64.19 11.17 -52.81
CA SER A 67 65.37 11.27 -53.67
C SER A 67 65.87 9.90 -54.14
N LEU A 68 65.82 8.88 -53.28
CA LEU A 68 66.16 7.50 -53.67
C LEU A 68 65.16 6.88 -54.65
N ALA A 69 63.86 7.19 -54.49
CA ALA A 69 62.84 6.75 -55.44
C ALA A 69 63.08 7.36 -56.83
N ASP A 70 63.36 8.66 -56.89
CA ASP A 70 63.64 9.39 -58.14
C ASP A 70 64.89 8.81 -58.84
N ILE A 71 65.98 8.56 -58.10
CA ILE A 71 67.20 7.93 -58.66
C ILE A 71 66.92 6.52 -59.20
N ASN A 72 66.11 5.73 -58.48
CA ASN A 72 65.75 4.38 -58.93
C ASN A 72 64.88 4.39 -60.19
N GLU A 73 64.02 5.37 -60.35
CA GLU A 73 63.21 5.54 -61.56
C GLU A 73 64.08 5.91 -62.77
N ILE A 74 65.04 6.82 -62.60
CA ILE A 74 66.03 7.16 -63.64
C ILE A 74 66.84 5.93 -64.02
N LEU A 75 67.35 5.16 -63.05
CA LEU A 75 68.09 3.93 -63.33
C LEU A 75 67.26 2.88 -64.07
N ARG A 76 65.95 2.77 -63.78
CA ARG A 76 65.04 1.89 -64.53
C ARG A 76 64.87 2.36 -65.97
N SER A 77 64.57 3.65 -66.17
CA SER A 77 64.44 4.25 -67.50
C SER A 77 65.72 4.04 -68.33
N ASN A 78 66.89 4.30 -67.73
CA ASN A 78 68.17 4.10 -68.40
C ASN A 78 68.42 2.62 -68.73
N SER A 79 67.98 1.69 -67.88
CA SER A 79 68.11 0.25 -68.16
C SER A 79 67.21 -0.21 -69.30
N GLU A 80 65.99 0.33 -69.40
CA GLU A 80 65.06 0.02 -70.49
C GLU A 80 65.57 0.59 -71.82
N GLN A 81 66.03 1.85 -71.82
CA GLN A 81 66.61 2.49 -73.00
C GLN A 81 67.86 1.75 -73.47
N LYS A 82 68.73 1.35 -72.53
CA LYS A 82 69.90 0.53 -72.83
C LYS A 82 69.51 -0.79 -73.49
N LEU A 83 68.50 -1.50 -72.98
CA LEU A 83 68.04 -2.77 -73.54
C LEU A 83 67.53 -2.60 -74.98
N GLN A 84 66.79 -1.53 -75.25
CA GLN A 84 66.31 -1.21 -76.60
C GLN A 84 67.47 -0.91 -77.56
N LEU A 85 68.46 -0.13 -77.12
CA LEU A 85 69.63 0.21 -77.91
C LEU A 85 70.54 -1.01 -78.16
N GLU A 86 70.70 -1.90 -77.17
CA GLU A 86 71.46 -3.15 -77.32
C GLU A 86 70.78 -4.12 -78.32
N GLN A 87 69.45 -4.20 -78.32
CA GLN A 87 68.69 -4.97 -79.32
C GLN A 87 68.87 -4.41 -80.74
N GLN A 88 68.88 -3.07 -80.88
CA GLN A 88 69.14 -2.42 -82.17
C GLN A 88 70.58 -2.67 -82.64
N GLN A 89 71.55 -2.65 -81.72
CA GLN A 89 72.96 -2.87 -82.03
C GLN A 89 73.26 -4.26 -82.61
N GLN A 90 72.52 -5.30 -82.20
CA GLN A 90 72.70 -6.66 -82.74
C GLN A 90 72.34 -6.77 -84.24
N SER A 91 71.69 -5.75 -84.83
CA SER A 91 71.28 -5.74 -86.24
C SER A 91 72.25 -5.02 -87.20
N GLY A 92 73.33 -4.41 -86.71
CA GLY A 92 74.37 -3.77 -87.54
C GLY A 92 75.21 -2.75 -86.76
N ASP A 93 76.53 -2.71 -87.03
CA ASP A 93 77.52 -1.90 -86.31
C ASP A 93 77.39 -0.39 -86.61
N ASP A 94 76.51 0.29 -85.86
CA ASP A 94 76.36 1.75 -85.91
C ASP A 94 77.08 2.42 -84.72
N VAL A 95 78.06 3.29 -85.03
CA VAL A 95 78.95 3.92 -84.05
C VAL A 95 78.19 4.87 -83.12
N ASP A 96 77.12 5.50 -83.62
CA ASP A 96 76.28 6.42 -82.82
C ASP A 96 75.52 5.70 -81.70
N ILE A 97 75.09 4.46 -81.93
CA ILE A 97 74.41 3.64 -80.91
C ILE A 97 75.40 3.28 -79.79
N ARG A 98 76.66 2.97 -80.12
CA ARG A 98 77.71 2.72 -79.12
C ARG A 98 78.03 3.95 -78.28
N ALA A 99 78.07 5.13 -78.88
CA ALA A 99 78.30 6.39 -78.15
C ALA A 99 77.16 6.66 -77.14
N LYS A 100 75.90 6.52 -77.56
CA LYS A 100 74.72 6.68 -76.69
C LYS A 100 74.69 5.65 -75.55
N LEU A 101 75.03 4.39 -75.84
CA LEU A 101 75.15 3.36 -74.81
C LEU A 101 76.25 3.68 -73.78
N MET A 102 77.35 4.29 -74.22
CA MET A 102 78.44 4.69 -73.32
C MET A 102 78.03 5.87 -72.43
N GLU A 103 77.30 6.85 -72.98
CA GLU A 103 76.75 7.98 -72.23
C GLU A 103 75.71 7.53 -71.18
N LEU A 104 74.76 6.67 -71.57
CA LEU A 104 73.79 6.05 -70.66
C LEU A 104 74.45 5.24 -69.54
N ASN A 105 75.55 4.52 -69.84
CA ASN A 105 76.29 3.78 -68.82
C ASN A 105 77.05 4.72 -67.86
N ALA A 106 77.58 5.85 -68.35
CA ALA A 106 78.22 6.85 -67.50
C ALA A 106 77.21 7.49 -66.54
N GLU A 107 76.04 7.91 -67.05
CA GLU A 107 74.97 8.49 -66.23
C GLU A 107 74.42 7.48 -65.20
N ALA A 108 74.26 6.22 -65.59
CA ALA A 108 73.84 5.16 -64.66
C ALA A 108 74.90 4.90 -63.57
N LEU A 109 76.19 5.07 -63.86
CA LEU A 109 77.26 4.94 -62.87
C LEU A 109 77.22 6.11 -61.87
N GLU A 110 76.99 7.33 -62.35
CA GLU A 110 76.84 8.52 -61.48
C GLU A 110 75.62 8.41 -60.57
N CYS A 111 74.47 7.97 -61.10
CA CYS A 111 73.26 7.72 -60.31
C CYS A 111 73.50 6.67 -59.22
N ARG A 112 74.23 5.59 -59.53
CA ARG A 112 74.59 4.57 -58.52
C ARG A 112 75.55 5.12 -57.47
N ALA A 113 76.52 5.93 -57.85
CA ALA A 113 77.44 6.57 -56.90
C ALA A 113 76.68 7.50 -55.94
N ALA A 114 75.75 8.31 -56.46
CA ALA A 114 74.89 9.18 -55.65
C ALA A 114 73.99 8.39 -54.68
N ALA A 115 73.39 7.28 -55.13
CA ALA A 115 72.58 6.40 -54.27
C ALA A 115 73.39 5.80 -53.12
N VAL A 116 74.63 5.35 -53.37
CA VAL A 116 75.52 4.81 -52.34
C VAL A 116 75.90 5.88 -51.32
N GLN A 117 76.18 7.10 -51.76
CA GLN A 117 76.50 8.20 -50.87
C GLN A 117 75.32 8.56 -49.96
N LEU A 118 74.10 8.65 -50.51
CA LEU A 118 72.87 8.88 -49.75
C LEU A 118 72.58 7.77 -48.73
N GLN A 119 72.83 6.51 -49.08
CA GLN A 119 72.69 5.39 -48.14
C GLN A 119 73.69 5.48 -46.99
N LEU A 120 74.92 5.93 -47.26
CA LEU A 120 75.96 6.08 -46.24
C LEU A 120 75.60 7.21 -45.26
N GLU A 121 75.12 8.34 -45.76
CA GLU A 121 74.64 9.47 -44.94
C GLU A 121 73.45 9.06 -44.07
N THR A 122 72.49 8.32 -44.64
CA THR A 122 71.32 7.81 -43.88
C THR A 122 71.75 6.90 -42.74
N ARG A 123 72.75 6.03 -42.98
CA ARG A 123 73.27 5.13 -41.94
C ARG A 123 73.97 5.88 -40.80
N ILE A 124 74.66 6.97 -41.10
CA ILE A 124 75.28 7.83 -40.08
C ILE A 124 74.21 8.49 -39.21
N VAL A 125 73.14 9.01 -39.82
CA VAL A 125 72.02 9.63 -39.09
C VAL A 125 71.31 8.60 -38.20
N LEU A 126 71.08 7.38 -38.71
CA LEU A 126 70.42 6.31 -37.96
C LEU A 126 71.26 5.82 -36.77
N ASN A 127 72.57 5.65 -36.95
CA ASN A 127 73.47 5.27 -35.85
C ASN A 127 73.47 6.31 -34.73
N LYS A 128 73.48 7.60 -35.10
CA LYS A 128 73.45 8.69 -34.12
C LYS A 128 72.12 8.76 -33.36
N ALA A 129 71.01 8.43 -34.01
CA ALA A 129 69.71 8.31 -33.34
C ALA A 129 69.69 7.15 -32.34
N ASN A 130 70.22 5.98 -32.72
CA ASN A 130 70.29 4.81 -31.85
C ASN A 130 71.20 5.03 -30.62
N GLU A 131 72.30 5.77 -30.76
CA GLU A 131 73.17 6.12 -29.63
C GLU A 131 72.45 7.02 -28.61
N ILE A 132 71.67 7.99 -29.09
CA ILE A 132 70.89 8.88 -28.23
C ILE A 132 69.78 8.12 -27.50
N GLU A 133 69.08 7.21 -28.20
CA GLU A 133 68.04 6.37 -27.58
C GLU A 133 68.63 5.46 -26.50
N LYS A 134 69.78 4.84 -26.78
CA LYS A 134 70.47 3.99 -25.80
C LYS A 134 70.88 4.78 -24.56
N HIS A 135 71.45 5.98 -24.74
CA HIS A 135 71.84 6.83 -23.62
C HIS A 135 70.65 7.24 -22.75
N ALA A 136 69.52 7.61 -23.36
CA ALA A 136 68.30 7.95 -22.63
C ALA A 136 67.72 6.76 -21.85
N ASN A 137 67.80 5.55 -22.42
CA ASN A 137 67.30 4.35 -21.77
C ASN A 137 68.20 3.93 -20.59
N ASP A 138 69.53 4.05 -20.74
CA ASP A 138 70.48 3.78 -19.67
C ASP A 138 70.30 4.76 -18.48
N GLU A 139 70.05 6.04 -18.74
CA GLU A 139 69.71 7.03 -17.70
C GLU A 139 68.39 6.71 -16.98
N LEU A 140 67.35 6.27 -17.70
CA LEU A 140 66.07 5.86 -17.10
C LEU A 140 66.22 4.64 -16.20
N VAL A 141 67.02 3.66 -16.61
CA VAL A 141 67.32 2.47 -15.80
C VAL A 141 68.08 2.86 -14.53
N GLN A 142 69.03 3.80 -14.63
CA GLN A 142 69.78 4.28 -13.48
C GLN A 142 68.91 5.06 -12.49
N GLN A 143 68.02 5.92 -12.98
CA GLN A 143 67.03 6.63 -12.15
C GLN A 143 66.03 5.67 -11.48
N ALA A 144 65.59 4.63 -12.19
CA ALA A 144 64.71 3.61 -11.63
C ALA A 144 65.41 2.80 -10.52
N PHE A 145 66.70 2.50 -10.67
CA PHE A 145 67.49 1.81 -9.66
C PHE A 145 67.68 2.67 -8.40
N GLU A 146 68.00 3.96 -8.57
CA GLU A 146 68.10 4.91 -7.46
C GLU A 146 66.75 5.12 -6.74
N MET A 147 65.65 5.21 -7.49
CA MET A 147 64.32 5.29 -6.89
C MET A 147 64.00 4.04 -6.07
N LYS A 148 64.39 2.85 -6.55
CA LYS A 148 64.14 1.59 -5.85
C LYS A 148 64.93 1.50 -4.54
N ILE A 149 66.19 1.96 -4.52
CA ILE A 149 66.99 2.05 -3.29
C ILE A 149 66.35 3.04 -2.31
N LYS A 150 65.98 4.23 -2.78
CA LYS A 150 65.32 5.26 -1.94
C LYS A 150 63.97 4.77 -1.41
N GLN A 151 63.23 3.99 -2.19
CA GLN A 151 61.95 3.42 -1.79
C GLN A 151 62.12 2.33 -0.72
N GLN A 152 63.13 1.47 -0.85
CA GLN A 152 63.50 0.51 0.20
C GLN A 152 63.96 1.20 1.49
N GLU A 153 64.68 2.32 1.39
CA GLU A 153 65.10 3.09 2.56
C GLU A 153 63.92 3.83 3.23
N ILE A 154 62.97 4.34 2.44
CA ILE A 154 61.70 4.89 2.96
C ILE A 154 60.85 3.79 3.60
N GLU A 155 60.79 2.60 3.02
CA GLU A 155 60.08 1.45 3.59
C GLU A 155 60.73 0.96 4.88
N LYS A 156 62.06 0.91 4.95
CA LYS A 156 62.79 0.60 6.18
C LYS A 156 62.56 1.66 7.26
N ASN A 157 62.61 2.95 6.91
CA ASN A 157 62.33 4.03 7.85
C ASN A 157 60.86 4.03 8.29
N ARG A 158 59.91 3.72 7.39
CA ARG A 158 58.49 3.53 7.76
C ARG A 158 58.29 2.29 8.62
N ALA A 159 59.03 1.21 8.38
CA ALA A 159 58.97 0.00 9.19
C ALA A 159 59.52 0.27 10.59
N GLU A 160 60.68 0.91 10.72
CA GLU A 160 61.26 1.34 11.99
C GLU A 160 60.37 2.36 12.71
N GLU A 161 59.77 3.31 11.99
CA GLU A 161 58.82 4.26 12.58
C GLU A 161 57.50 3.56 12.97
N SER A 162 57.03 2.59 12.19
CA SER A 162 55.85 1.78 12.53
C SER A 162 56.12 0.87 13.72
N GLU A 163 57.33 0.34 13.87
CA GLU A 163 57.73 -0.47 15.01
C GLU A 163 57.93 0.41 16.24
N ARG A 164 58.47 1.62 16.09
CA ARG A 164 58.56 2.61 17.16
C ARG A 164 57.17 3.10 17.58
N ARG A 165 56.25 3.32 16.63
CA ARG A 165 54.84 3.60 16.90
C ARG A 165 54.14 2.41 17.54
N ALA A 166 54.40 1.18 17.09
CA ALA A 166 53.83 -0.02 17.69
C ALA A 166 54.39 -0.29 19.09
N ARG A 167 55.66 0.04 19.38
CA ARG A 167 56.24 -0.01 20.73
C ARG A 167 55.68 1.09 21.61
N LEU A 168 55.56 2.32 21.11
CA LEU A 168 54.90 3.43 21.82
C LEU A 168 53.42 3.16 22.02
N GLU A 169 52.77 2.47 21.08
CA GLU A 169 51.37 2.07 21.16
C GLU A 169 51.20 0.86 22.06
N GLN A 170 52.11 -0.11 22.08
CA GLN A 170 52.17 -1.16 23.11
C GLN A 170 52.49 -0.60 24.49
N GLU A 171 53.33 0.43 24.61
CA GLU A 171 53.63 1.10 25.86
C GLU A 171 52.46 1.98 26.29
N ARG A 172 51.79 2.65 25.36
CA ARG A 172 50.55 3.40 25.57
C ARG A 172 49.36 2.47 25.79
N GLN A 173 49.40 1.25 25.29
CA GLN A 173 48.39 0.20 25.49
C GLN A 173 48.67 -0.58 26.77
N ARG A 174 49.92 -0.69 27.21
CA ARG A 174 50.28 -1.08 28.59
C ARG A 174 49.94 0.01 29.58
N LEU A 175 50.18 1.28 29.26
CA LEU A 175 49.77 2.42 30.06
C LEU A 175 48.26 2.58 30.04
N LYS A 176 47.58 2.31 28.92
CA LYS A 176 46.12 2.21 28.84
C LYS A 176 45.60 0.95 29.50
N GLU A 177 46.28 -0.19 29.50
CA GLU A 177 45.88 -1.39 30.24
C GLU A 177 46.19 -1.24 31.72
N LEU A 178 47.17 -0.42 32.10
CA LEU A 178 47.49 -0.09 33.49
C LEU A 178 46.62 1.06 33.97
N GLN A 179 46.23 1.99 33.10
CA GLN A 179 45.17 2.98 33.30
C GLN A 179 43.79 2.37 33.16
N GLU A 180 43.59 1.29 32.41
CA GLU A 180 42.34 0.54 32.29
C GLU A 180 42.30 -0.44 33.41
N LYS A 181 43.39 -1.05 33.88
CA LYS A 181 43.40 -1.77 35.16
C LYS A 181 43.31 -0.81 36.33
N GLN A 182 43.84 0.41 36.26
CA GLN A 182 43.57 1.45 37.26
C GLN A 182 42.18 2.04 37.11
N GLN A 183 41.63 2.17 35.90
CA GLN A 183 40.25 2.59 35.62
C GLN A 183 39.28 1.45 35.77
N GLU A 184 39.68 0.20 35.80
CA GLU A 184 38.89 -1.01 36.00
C GLU A 184 39.01 -1.39 37.45
N GLN A 185 40.13 -1.13 38.12
CA GLN A 185 40.22 -1.09 39.57
C GLN A 185 39.51 0.15 40.10
N GLU A 186 39.54 1.30 39.43
CA GLU A 186 38.73 2.49 39.70
C GLU A 186 37.31 2.35 39.17
N ARG A 187 36.97 1.52 38.18
CA ARG A 187 35.60 1.13 37.75
C ARG A 187 35.18 -0.18 38.40
N LEU A 188 36.00 -0.82 39.24
CA LEU A 188 35.59 -1.88 40.16
C LEU A 188 35.32 -1.21 41.50
N LEU A 189 36.22 -0.32 41.94
CA LEU A 189 36.00 0.71 42.98
C LEU A 189 34.94 1.73 42.57
N ALA A 190 34.71 1.90 41.27
CA ALA A 190 33.61 2.64 40.69
C ALA A 190 32.68 1.76 39.89
N MET A 191 32.64 0.44 40.02
CA MET A 191 31.39 -0.32 39.79
C MET A 191 30.73 -0.48 41.15
N THR A 192 31.54 -0.46 42.21
CA THR A 192 31.12 0.01 43.55
C THR A 192 30.89 1.52 43.65
N LYS A 193 30.97 2.33 42.56
CA LYS A 193 30.63 3.79 42.56
C LYS A 193 29.98 4.35 41.26
N ILE A 194 29.91 3.62 40.14
CA ILE A 194 29.17 3.90 38.87
C ILE A 194 27.79 3.21 38.93
N HIS A 195 27.39 2.80 40.13
CA HIS A 195 26.03 2.98 40.59
C HIS A 195 25.94 4.19 41.52
N PRO A 196 25.99 5.44 41.03
CA PRO A 196 25.76 6.57 41.94
C PRO A 196 24.31 6.60 42.45
N HIS A 197 23.43 5.78 41.87
CA HIS A 197 22.03 5.63 42.29
C HIS A 197 21.59 4.22 42.71
N GLU A 198 22.33 3.14 42.42
CA GLU A 198 22.03 1.90 43.15
C GLU A 198 22.48 2.06 44.60
N ASP A 199 23.59 2.71 44.93
CA ASP A 199 24.01 2.80 46.35
C ASP A 199 23.08 3.66 47.24
N GLU A 200 22.35 4.63 46.67
CA GLU A 200 21.45 5.48 47.47
C GLU A 200 20.14 4.75 47.85
N TYR A 201 19.67 3.83 47.00
CA TYR A 201 18.38 3.15 47.15
C TYR A 201 18.43 1.62 46.95
N ALA A 202 19.61 0.99 46.90
CA ALA A 202 19.77 -0.47 46.72
C ALA A 202 19.10 -1.25 47.86
N ASN A 203 19.07 -0.65 49.05
CA ASN A 203 18.43 -1.22 50.23
C ASN A 203 16.91 -0.99 50.26
N TRP A 204 16.32 -0.32 49.26
CA TRP A 204 14.87 -0.14 49.17
C TRP A 204 14.18 -1.46 48.82
N LEU A 205 13.02 -1.68 49.44
CA LEU A 205 12.21 -2.88 49.24
C LEU A 205 11.64 -2.88 47.82
N ILE A 206 11.88 -3.98 47.11
CA ILE A 206 11.40 -4.20 45.75
C ILE A 206 10.09 -5.00 45.81
N ARG A 207 9.03 -4.47 45.19
CA ARG A 207 7.74 -5.17 45.03
C ARG A 207 7.41 -5.31 43.55
N ASP A 208 7.23 -6.57 43.13
CA ASP A 208 6.85 -6.91 41.77
C ASP A 208 5.32 -6.97 41.67
N PHE A 209 4.76 -6.27 40.69
CA PHE A 209 3.34 -6.31 40.39
C PHE A 209 3.13 -6.97 39.04
N MET A 210 2.39 -8.08 39.06
CA MET A 210 2.11 -8.89 37.88
C MET A 210 0.75 -8.52 37.28
N ASN A 211 0.63 -8.65 35.96
CA ASN A 211 -0.66 -8.56 35.27
C ASN A 211 -1.43 -9.89 35.36
N ASP A 212 -2.66 -9.90 34.82
CA ASP A 212 -3.55 -11.07 34.83
C ASP A 212 -2.91 -12.32 34.18
N ASN A 213 -1.99 -12.12 33.25
CA ASN A 213 -1.25 -13.17 32.55
C ASN A 213 0.06 -13.57 33.25
N GLN A 214 0.26 -13.17 34.52
CA GLN A 214 1.46 -13.43 35.31
C GLN A 214 2.76 -12.93 34.66
N TYR A 215 2.69 -11.85 33.88
CA TYR A 215 3.86 -11.11 33.42
C TYR A 215 4.11 -9.91 34.33
N PRO A 216 5.37 -9.56 34.62
CA PRO A 216 5.67 -8.37 35.40
C PRO A 216 5.17 -7.14 34.63
N SER A 217 4.35 -6.34 35.30
CA SER A 217 3.78 -5.09 34.78
C SER A 217 4.53 -3.88 35.27
N CYS A 218 4.98 -3.87 36.51
CA CYS A 218 5.81 -2.80 37.05
C CYS A 218 6.46 -3.29 38.33
N ILE A 219 7.59 -2.68 38.63
CA ILE A 219 8.34 -2.91 39.86
C ILE A 219 8.37 -1.60 40.61
N ILE A 220 8.07 -1.65 41.90
CA ILE A 220 8.09 -0.46 42.74
C ILE A 220 9.13 -0.65 43.84
N ARG A 221 10.07 0.30 43.94
CA ARG A 221 10.98 0.40 45.08
C ARG A 221 10.44 1.41 46.08
N THR A 222 10.38 1.00 47.34
CA THR A 222 9.99 1.86 48.47
C THR A 222 11.02 1.82 49.58
N SER A 223 11.12 2.90 50.35
CA SER A 223 11.97 2.93 51.54
C SER A 223 11.62 1.76 52.49
N PRO A 224 12.59 1.17 53.22
CA PRO A 224 12.33 0.12 54.20
C PRO A 224 11.22 0.48 55.22
N ASN A 225 11.11 1.76 55.57
CA ASN A 225 10.11 2.27 56.51
C ASN A 225 8.68 2.26 55.95
N ALA A 226 8.51 2.16 54.62
CA ALA A 226 7.22 2.15 53.93
C ALA A 226 6.80 0.75 53.45
N SER A 227 7.36 -0.31 54.05
CA SER A 227 7.06 -1.71 53.70
C SER A 227 5.54 -2.03 53.73
N SER A 228 4.81 -1.43 54.67
CA SER A 228 3.36 -1.61 54.83
C SER A 228 2.50 -0.67 53.99
N MET A 229 3.08 0.18 53.13
CA MET A 229 2.32 1.13 52.33
C MET A 229 1.40 0.40 51.34
N PRO A 230 0.08 0.62 51.38
CA PRO A 230 -0.84 0.04 50.41
C PRO A 230 -0.60 0.68 49.04
N ILE A 231 -0.36 -0.16 48.03
CA ILE A 231 -0.23 0.25 46.63
C ILE A 231 -1.24 -0.54 45.81
N SER A 232 -2.04 0.16 45.00
CA SER A 232 -2.96 -0.47 44.04
C SER A 232 -2.62 -0.03 42.63
N ILE A 233 -2.61 -0.97 41.69
CA ILE A 233 -2.37 -0.73 40.27
C ILE A 233 -3.62 -1.13 39.48
N LYS A 234 -4.09 -0.23 38.63
CA LYS A 234 -5.12 -0.50 37.63
C LYS A 234 -4.51 -0.37 36.23
N TYR A 235 -4.67 -1.42 35.43
CA TYR A 235 -4.29 -1.44 34.02
C TYR A 235 -5.31 -0.67 33.20
N LEU A 236 -4.82 0.13 32.25
CA LEU A 236 -5.67 0.89 31.33
C LEU A 236 -5.42 0.45 29.90
N THR A 237 -6.46 0.54 29.09
CA THR A 237 -6.39 0.42 27.63
C THR A 237 -5.87 1.72 27.02
N VAL A 238 -5.35 1.65 25.80
CA VAL A 238 -4.87 2.83 25.06
C VAL A 238 -5.97 3.88 24.85
N GLY A 239 -7.23 3.43 24.70
CA GLY A 239 -8.39 4.32 24.57
C GLY A 239 -8.73 5.10 25.86
N GLU A 240 -8.34 4.60 27.03
CA GLU A 240 -8.55 5.29 28.32
C GLU A 240 -7.50 6.37 28.62
N THR A 241 -6.45 6.48 27.79
CA THR A 241 -5.35 7.45 27.94
C THR A 241 -5.45 8.58 26.92
N GLU A 242 -6.48 9.41 27.07
CA GLU A 242 -6.69 10.60 26.24
C GLU A 242 -5.45 11.50 26.20
N ASN A 243 -5.08 11.94 24.99
CA ASN A 243 -3.97 12.88 24.71
C ASN A 243 -2.61 12.47 25.29
N LEU A 244 -2.34 11.17 25.44
CA LEU A 244 -1.06 10.67 25.95
C LEU A 244 0.11 10.95 25.00
N LEU A 245 -0.11 10.78 23.70
CA LEU A 245 0.92 10.80 22.69
C LEU A 245 0.98 12.16 22.00
N ASP A 246 2.20 12.71 21.89
CA ASP A 246 2.50 13.85 21.04
C ASP A 246 2.92 13.38 19.63
N ASN A 247 3.16 14.31 18.72
CA ASN A 247 3.62 14.00 17.37
C ASN A 247 4.92 13.17 17.42
N GLN A 248 4.98 12.11 16.61
CA GLN A 248 6.13 11.20 16.48
C GLN A 248 6.45 10.33 17.69
N GLU A 249 5.60 10.32 18.71
CA GLU A 249 5.72 9.44 19.87
C GLU A 249 5.03 8.09 19.63
N GLU A 250 5.52 7.04 20.30
CA GLU A 250 4.96 5.69 20.25
C GLU A 250 4.78 5.14 21.67
N LEU A 251 3.58 4.68 22.00
CA LEU A 251 3.34 3.98 23.27
C LEU A 251 3.91 2.57 23.20
N ILE A 252 4.83 2.24 24.12
CA ILE A 252 5.61 0.98 24.14
C ILE A 252 5.44 0.18 25.45
N SER A 253 4.60 0.64 26.37
CA SER A 253 4.15 -0.13 27.54
C SER A 253 2.65 -0.04 27.72
N THR A 254 2.07 -0.96 28.48
CA THR A 254 0.68 -0.83 28.95
C THR A 254 0.59 0.37 29.90
N PRO A 255 -0.37 1.30 29.72
CA PRO A 255 -0.59 2.37 30.67
C PRO A 255 -1.13 1.84 32.01
N ILE A 256 -0.64 2.39 33.11
CA ILE A 256 -0.98 1.97 34.46
C ILE A 256 -1.40 3.17 35.31
N ASN A 257 -2.44 2.98 36.12
CA ASN A 257 -2.88 3.93 37.14
C ASN A 257 -2.45 3.42 38.51
N ILE A 258 -1.51 4.12 39.14
CA ILE A 258 -0.93 3.71 40.42
C ILE A 258 -1.48 4.61 41.51
N LYS A 259 -2.02 3.99 42.57
CA LYS A 259 -2.46 4.69 43.78
C LYS A 259 -1.67 4.25 45.00
N PHE A 260 -1.17 5.22 45.73
CA PHE A 260 -0.39 5.08 46.96
C PHE A 260 -0.49 6.36 47.80
N ASP A 261 -0.19 6.25 49.09
CA ASP A 261 -0.22 7.38 50.03
C ASP A 261 1.12 7.53 50.77
N LEU A 262 1.85 8.59 50.43
CA LEU A 262 3.15 8.90 51.02
C LEU A 262 3.05 9.53 52.41
N THR A 263 1.90 10.11 52.78
CA THR A 263 1.76 10.86 54.04
C THR A 263 1.89 9.98 55.28
N THR A 264 1.69 8.68 55.11
CA THR A 264 1.70 7.69 56.19
C THR A 264 3.11 7.25 56.62
N ASN A 265 4.15 7.46 55.79
CA ASN A 265 5.45 6.78 55.96
C ASN A 265 6.69 7.70 55.87
N ASP A 266 6.55 9.03 56.00
CA ASP A 266 7.63 10.04 55.86
C ASP A 266 8.46 9.93 54.55
N GLN A 267 7.94 9.24 53.53
CA GLN A 267 8.59 9.00 52.26
C GLN A 267 8.25 10.10 51.26
N LYS A 268 9.25 10.66 50.57
CA LYS A 268 9.05 11.77 49.61
C LYS A 268 8.62 11.34 48.21
N PHE A 269 8.99 10.13 47.79
CA PHE A 269 8.68 9.57 46.46
C PHE A 269 8.87 8.05 46.47
N ILE A 270 8.22 7.34 45.55
CA ILE A 270 8.52 5.95 45.19
C ILE A 270 9.35 5.91 43.90
N ILE A 271 10.09 4.83 43.66
CA ILE A 271 10.69 4.57 42.34
C ILE A 271 9.81 3.57 41.61
N LEU A 272 9.32 3.96 40.44
CA LEU A 272 8.50 3.15 39.58
C LEU A 272 9.33 2.71 38.37
N ALA A 273 9.43 1.41 38.17
CA ALA A 273 10.02 0.80 36.98
C ALA A 273 8.93 0.13 36.14
N ILE A 274 8.79 0.53 34.87
CA ILE A 274 7.79 -0.04 33.95
C ILE A 274 8.53 -0.79 32.84
N PRO A 275 8.20 -2.08 32.59
CA PRO A 275 8.72 -2.82 31.47
C PRO A 275 8.11 -2.31 30.17
N TYR A 276 8.90 -2.32 29.12
CA TYR A 276 8.49 -1.84 27.80
C TYR A 276 8.95 -2.78 26.70
N ILE A 277 8.37 -2.61 25.52
CA ILE A 277 8.74 -3.36 24.33
C ILE A 277 10.06 -2.80 23.81
N PHE A 278 11.14 -3.52 24.07
CA PHE A 278 12.47 -3.08 23.72
C PHE A 278 12.72 -3.20 22.21
N LYS A 279 13.01 -2.06 21.58
CA LYS A 279 13.52 -1.97 20.21
C LYS A 279 14.78 -1.13 20.22
N ARG A 280 15.88 -1.67 19.69
CA ARG A 280 17.13 -0.89 19.56
C ARG A 280 16.90 0.24 18.56
N SER A 281 16.94 1.47 19.05
CA SER A 281 16.98 2.68 18.23
C SER A 281 18.05 3.61 18.77
N THR A 282 18.87 4.15 17.88
CA THR A 282 19.92 5.11 18.24
C THR A 282 19.39 6.55 18.32
N HIS A 283 18.28 6.85 17.65
CA HIS A 283 17.71 8.20 17.51
C HIS A 283 16.46 8.42 18.39
N ARG A 284 15.96 7.37 19.05
CA ARG A 284 14.85 7.46 20.01
C ARG A 284 15.32 7.22 21.43
N GLU A 285 14.59 7.78 22.37
CA GLU A 285 14.71 7.51 23.80
C GLU A 285 13.37 7.08 24.37
N ASN A 286 13.41 6.38 25.50
CA ASN A 286 12.22 5.91 26.20
C ASN A 286 12.04 6.72 27.47
N VAL A 287 10.88 7.36 27.60
CA VAL A 287 10.52 8.23 28.73
C VAL A 287 9.22 7.78 29.37
N ILE A 288 9.06 8.07 30.66
CA ILE A 288 7.79 7.87 31.35
C ILE A 288 7.01 9.17 31.32
N LYS A 289 5.83 9.12 30.71
CA LYS A 289 4.82 10.17 30.78
C LYS A 289 3.92 9.95 31.97
N ILE A 290 3.71 11.02 32.74
CA ILE A 290 2.89 11.04 33.96
C ILE A 290 1.75 12.02 33.76
N ARG A 291 0.51 11.58 34.00
CA ARG A 291 -0.67 12.43 33.96
C ARG A 291 -0.81 13.20 35.27
N GLN A 292 -0.72 14.51 35.18
CA GLN A 292 -0.93 15.42 36.30
C GLN A 292 -2.43 15.53 36.66
N SER A 293 -2.72 16.09 37.83
CA SER A 293 -4.08 16.34 38.33
C SER A 293 -4.92 17.27 37.44
N ASN A 294 -4.27 18.16 36.68
CA ASN A 294 -4.90 19.03 35.68
C ASN A 294 -5.25 18.29 34.36
N GLY A 295 -4.89 17.00 34.24
CA GLY A 295 -5.12 16.18 33.06
C GLY A 295 -4.02 16.25 31.99
N ILE A 296 -2.99 17.07 32.17
CA ILE A 296 -1.86 17.24 31.25
C ILE A 296 -0.83 16.13 31.46
N TRP A 297 -0.23 15.64 30.38
CA TRP A 297 0.87 14.68 30.42
C TRP A 297 2.21 15.41 30.46
N ILE A 298 3.09 14.99 31.37
CA ILE A 298 4.48 15.48 31.43
C ILE A 298 5.46 14.33 31.28
N SER A 299 6.53 14.55 30.53
CA SER A 299 7.63 13.60 30.42
C SER A 299 8.61 13.79 31.58
N THR A 300 9.05 12.68 32.17
CA THR A 300 10.05 12.69 33.25
C THR A 300 11.41 12.24 32.76
N GLN A 301 12.46 12.65 33.48
CA GLN A 301 13.78 12.07 33.29
C GLN A 301 13.77 10.62 33.77
N THR A 302 14.32 9.74 32.96
CA THR A 302 14.24 8.30 33.17
C THR A 302 15.56 7.61 32.97
N ASN A 303 15.74 6.49 33.68
CA ASN A 303 16.91 5.63 33.56
C ASN A 303 16.47 4.24 33.08
N GLU A 304 17.22 3.64 32.17
CA GLU A 304 17.00 2.23 31.82
C GLU A 304 17.61 1.33 32.91
N SER A 305 16.86 0.32 33.32
CA SER A 305 17.33 -0.69 34.27
C SER A 305 16.95 -2.11 33.84
N ILE A 306 17.70 -3.07 34.37
CA ILE A 306 17.48 -4.50 34.21
C ILE A 306 17.47 -5.09 35.62
N PHE A 307 16.43 -5.85 35.94
CA PHE A 307 16.28 -6.47 37.25
C PHE A 307 16.72 -7.93 37.18
N ASP A 308 17.42 -8.42 38.19
CA ASP A 308 17.87 -9.82 38.24
C ASP A 308 16.71 -10.83 38.20
N THR A 309 15.54 -10.45 38.71
CA THR A 309 14.31 -11.24 38.66
C THR A 309 13.72 -11.36 37.26
N HIS A 310 14.06 -10.43 36.35
CA HIS A 310 13.47 -10.28 35.01
C HIS A 310 14.51 -9.90 33.94
N LYS A 311 15.57 -10.69 33.80
CA LYS A 311 16.73 -10.41 32.91
C LYS A 311 16.36 -10.31 31.44
N GLU A 312 15.26 -10.94 31.04
CA GLU A 312 14.72 -10.94 29.68
C GLU A 312 13.98 -9.64 29.33
N LYS A 313 13.66 -8.81 30.32
CA LYS A 313 12.95 -7.54 30.12
C LYS A 313 13.84 -6.34 30.43
N ARG A 314 13.49 -5.23 29.80
CA ARG A 314 14.05 -3.92 30.13
C ARG A 314 12.99 -3.05 30.75
N PHE A 315 13.41 -2.26 31.72
CA PHE A 315 12.56 -1.35 32.46
C PHE A 315 13.05 0.08 32.28
N VAL A 316 12.11 1.01 32.36
CA VAL A 316 12.39 2.43 32.50
C VAL A 316 11.99 2.85 33.91
N GLU A 317 12.87 3.52 34.63
CA GLU A 317 12.65 3.97 36.00
C GLU A 317 12.38 5.47 36.06
N CYS A 318 11.41 5.87 36.90
CA CYS A 318 11.15 7.26 37.27
C CYS A 318 10.85 7.38 38.77
N LYS A 319 11.01 8.60 39.31
CA LYS A 319 10.57 8.94 40.67
C LYS A 319 9.14 9.48 40.63
N LEU A 320 8.28 8.96 41.49
CA LEU A 320 6.88 9.36 41.56
C LEU A 320 6.53 9.82 42.98
N ASN A 321 6.04 11.05 43.11
CA ASN A 321 5.65 11.68 44.37
C ASN A 321 4.14 11.65 44.63
N GLU A 322 3.32 11.41 43.61
CA GLU A 322 1.86 11.41 43.72
C GLU A 322 1.23 10.29 42.91
N SER A 323 0.08 9.79 43.37
CA SER A 323 -0.73 8.81 42.63
C SER A 323 -1.12 9.35 41.26
N SER A 324 -0.72 8.65 40.20
CA SER A 324 -0.82 9.16 38.83
C SER A 324 -1.03 8.03 37.82
N ILE A 325 -1.43 8.40 36.60
CA ILE A 325 -1.41 7.50 35.44
C ILE A 325 -0.05 7.65 34.76
N CYS A 326 0.63 6.52 34.52
CA CYS A 326 1.95 6.47 33.95
C CYS A 326 1.99 5.55 32.72
N ALA A 327 2.78 5.91 31.73
CA ALA A 327 3.04 5.06 30.56
C ALA A 327 4.45 5.32 30.01
N VAL A 328 5.10 4.29 29.46
CA VAL A 328 6.38 4.41 28.76
C VAL A 328 6.12 4.72 27.30
N VAL A 329 6.70 5.82 26.84
CA VAL A 329 6.58 6.31 25.48
C VAL A 329 7.99 6.39 24.88
N SER A 330 8.13 5.89 23.67
CA SER A 330 9.32 6.12 22.85
C SER A 330 9.14 7.41 22.09
N ARG A 331 10.10 8.32 22.15
CA ARG A 331 10.10 9.60 21.42
C ARG A 331 11.45 9.86 20.76
N LEU A 332 11.56 10.88 19.91
CA LEU A 332 12.86 11.31 19.40
C LEU A 332 13.74 11.78 20.56
N LYS A 333 15.05 11.53 20.46
CA LYS A 333 16.01 12.04 21.43
C LYS A 333 16.01 13.57 21.44
N HIS A 334 15.94 14.13 22.65
CA HIS A 334 16.12 15.55 22.90
C HIS A 334 17.53 15.80 23.43
N ASP A 335 18.29 16.61 22.72
CA ASP A 335 19.58 17.11 23.18
C ASP A 335 19.46 18.60 23.51
N THR A 336 19.70 18.99 24.76
CA THR A 336 19.79 20.39 25.16
C THR A 336 21.24 20.83 25.20
N ILE A 337 21.58 21.86 24.44
CA ILE A 337 22.93 22.45 24.43
C ILE A 337 22.91 23.84 25.06
N PHE A 338 23.92 24.14 25.87
CA PHE A 338 24.12 25.47 26.44
C PHE A 338 25.29 26.16 25.72
N ILE A 339 25.01 27.23 24.99
CA ILE A 339 25.98 28.01 24.23
C ILE A 339 26.41 29.20 25.08
N GLN A 340 27.66 29.15 25.56
CA GLN A 340 28.30 30.23 26.29
C GLN A 340 28.96 31.20 25.31
N ASN A 341 28.59 32.47 25.40
CA ASN A 341 28.97 33.48 24.42
C ASN A 341 30.48 33.73 24.35
N GLN A 342 31.20 33.62 25.47
CA GLN A 342 32.64 33.89 25.54
C GLN A 342 33.51 32.77 24.97
N LEU A 343 32.93 31.60 24.68
CA LEU A 343 33.65 30.40 24.24
C LEU A 343 33.21 29.99 22.84
N SER A 344 34.19 29.56 22.03
CA SER A 344 33.89 28.79 20.83
C SER A 344 33.63 27.36 21.23
N GLY A 345 32.68 26.70 20.58
CA GLY A 345 32.35 25.33 20.91
C GLY A 345 31.94 24.52 19.69
N ARG A 346 31.82 23.22 19.92
CA ARG A 346 31.30 22.27 18.95
C ARG A 346 30.38 21.31 19.66
N TYR A 347 29.24 21.06 19.04
CA TYR A 347 28.28 20.06 19.48
C TYR A 347 28.18 18.93 18.46
N LEU A 348 28.01 17.72 18.98
CA LEU A 348 27.82 16.48 18.25
C LEU A 348 26.51 15.87 18.73
N SER A 349 25.58 15.57 17.83
CA SER A 349 24.30 15.00 18.24
C SER A 349 24.42 13.57 18.73
N ASN A 350 23.65 13.25 19.78
CA ASN A 350 23.51 11.91 20.32
C ASN A 350 22.57 11.03 19.48
N ALA A 351 21.75 11.63 18.61
CA ALA A 351 20.83 10.94 17.71
C ALA A 351 21.49 10.57 16.38
N ASP A 352 22.20 11.50 15.75
CA ASP A 352 23.01 11.29 14.54
C ASP A 352 24.33 12.06 14.65
N PRO A 353 25.47 11.37 14.89
CA PRO A 353 26.79 12.01 15.01
C PRO A 353 27.27 12.74 13.74
N ARG A 354 26.61 12.60 12.59
CA ARG A 354 26.93 13.38 11.40
C ARG A 354 26.40 14.81 11.50
N PHE A 355 25.36 15.03 12.31
CA PHE A 355 24.88 16.37 12.62
C PHE A 355 25.79 17.03 13.65
N THR A 356 26.38 18.17 13.27
CA THR A 356 27.21 18.95 14.19
C THR A 356 26.95 20.44 14.06
N LEU A 357 27.08 21.14 15.18
CA LEU A 357 27.04 22.59 15.26
C LEU A 357 28.41 23.10 15.72
N HIS A 358 28.93 24.11 15.05
CA HIS A 358 30.15 24.78 15.46
C HIS A 358 29.92 26.29 15.52
N TRP A 359 30.19 26.89 16.67
CA TRP A 359 30.00 28.32 16.88
C TRP A 359 31.31 29.02 17.27
N PRO A 360 31.56 30.23 16.73
CA PRO A 360 32.69 31.04 17.13
C PRO A 360 32.44 31.73 18.49
N LYS A 361 33.51 32.28 19.08
CA LYS A 361 33.37 33.20 20.23
C LYS A 361 32.56 34.43 19.85
N ASN A 362 31.78 34.96 20.79
CA ASN A 362 30.91 36.13 20.65
C ASN A 362 29.83 35.91 19.58
N VAL A 363 29.14 34.76 19.64
CA VAL A 363 28.09 34.39 18.67
C VAL A 363 26.78 35.13 18.92
N SER A 364 26.52 35.56 20.15
CA SER A 364 25.32 36.28 20.60
C SER A 364 25.70 37.41 21.57
N GLN A 365 24.73 38.11 22.14
CA GLN A 365 24.99 39.04 23.25
C GLN A 365 25.05 38.30 24.59
N ASN A 366 24.13 37.36 24.81
CA ASN A 366 23.97 36.59 26.05
C ASN A 366 24.13 35.10 25.79
N ASP A 367 24.45 34.34 26.83
CA ASP A 367 24.41 32.88 26.80
C ASP A 367 22.96 32.41 26.56
N PHE A 368 22.81 31.30 25.84
CA PHE A 368 21.49 30.76 25.50
C PHE A 368 21.54 29.23 25.36
N SER A 369 20.38 28.60 25.40
CA SER A 369 20.22 27.17 25.15
C SER A 369 19.47 26.90 23.86
N ILE A 370 19.79 25.78 23.22
CA ILE A 370 19.01 25.23 22.10
C ILE A 370 18.65 23.79 22.46
N ASP A 371 17.37 23.46 22.40
CA ASP A 371 16.91 22.07 22.40
C ASP A 371 16.83 21.56 20.96
N ILE A 372 17.41 20.39 20.72
CA ILE A 372 17.60 19.83 19.39
C ILE A 372 16.94 18.46 19.33
N CYS A 373 16.09 18.27 18.32
CA CYS A 373 15.54 16.98 17.93
C CYS A 373 15.84 16.68 16.48
N ILE A 374 16.16 15.43 16.19
CA ILE A 374 16.46 14.98 14.82
C ILE A 374 15.51 13.84 14.48
N GLN A 375 14.60 14.09 13.55
CA GLN A 375 13.78 13.06 12.94
C GLN A 375 14.55 12.44 11.79
N PRO A 376 15.01 11.18 11.91
CA PRO A 376 15.75 10.53 10.85
C PRO A 376 14.84 10.27 9.65
N VAL A 377 15.46 10.21 8.48
CA VAL A 377 14.82 9.70 7.27
C VAL A 377 15.52 8.44 6.83
N ASP A 378 14.77 7.35 6.73
CA ASP A 378 15.28 6.07 6.26
C ASP A 378 15.06 5.90 4.75
N LEU A 379 16.05 5.31 4.07
CA LEU A 379 16.00 5.08 2.63
C LEU A 379 14.77 4.27 2.15
N PRO A 380 14.31 3.21 2.85
CA PRO A 380 13.11 2.47 2.45
C PRO A 380 11.84 3.34 2.47
N ILE A 381 11.66 4.14 3.52
CA ILE A 381 10.49 5.04 3.67
C ILE A 381 10.51 6.09 2.55
N PHE A 382 11.68 6.67 2.29
CA PHE A 382 11.84 7.65 1.22
C PHE A 382 11.57 7.02 -0.17
N THR A 383 12.04 5.80 -0.41
CA THR A 383 11.79 5.10 -1.68
C THR A 383 10.30 4.78 -1.86
N GLN A 384 9.63 4.32 -0.80
CA GLN A 384 8.20 4.06 -0.81
C GLN A 384 7.40 5.35 -1.05
N PHE A 385 7.81 6.46 -0.44
CA PHE A 385 7.23 7.78 -0.69
C PHE A 385 7.32 8.19 -2.17
N LEU A 386 8.49 8.04 -2.79
CA LEU A 386 8.67 8.34 -4.22
C LEU A 386 7.80 7.45 -5.12
N GLN A 387 7.54 6.19 -4.72
CA GLN A 387 6.66 5.28 -5.46
C GLN A 387 5.18 5.66 -5.32
N ASN A 388 4.74 5.95 -4.10
CA ASN A 388 3.35 6.30 -3.80
C ASN A 388 2.93 7.64 -4.42
N PHE A 389 3.87 8.59 -4.54
CA PHE A 389 3.65 9.95 -5.04
C PHE A 389 4.51 10.25 -6.26
N SER A 390 4.59 9.31 -7.20
CA SER A 390 5.49 9.39 -8.36
C SER A 390 5.32 10.65 -9.20
N HIS A 391 4.11 11.19 -9.30
CA HIS A 391 3.82 12.41 -10.06
C HIS A 391 4.23 13.69 -9.29
N GLU A 392 3.95 13.74 -7.99
CA GLU A 392 4.24 14.90 -7.12
C GLU A 392 5.73 15.01 -6.77
N CYS A 393 6.45 13.88 -6.83
CA CYS A 393 7.86 13.77 -6.47
C CYS A 393 8.79 13.70 -7.68
N GLN A 394 8.29 13.83 -8.90
CA GLN A 394 9.09 13.78 -10.11
C GLN A 394 10.19 14.85 -10.07
N GLY A 395 11.45 14.42 -9.88
CA GLY A 395 12.62 15.31 -9.76
C GLY A 395 13.17 15.47 -8.34
N LEU A 396 12.53 14.94 -7.29
CA LEU A 396 13.14 14.89 -5.96
C LEU A 396 14.16 13.74 -5.90
N LEU A 397 15.42 14.06 -5.62
CA LEU A 397 16.52 13.09 -5.63
C LEU A 397 16.81 12.56 -4.23
N THR A 398 16.95 13.42 -3.22
CA THR A 398 17.20 12.99 -1.85
C THR A 398 16.84 14.06 -0.83
N VAL A 399 16.65 13.66 0.42
CA VAL A 399 16.32 14.52 1.55
C VAL A 399 17.17 14.18 2.77
N GLY A 400 17.48 15.18 3.58
CA GLY A 400 18.09 15.02 4.91
C GLY A 400 17.04 14.75 5.99
N PRO A 401 17.47 14.57 7.25
CA PRO A 401 16.55 14.51 8.38
C PRO A 401 15.85 15.86 8.59
N ILE A 402 14.68 15.80 9.23
CA ILE A 402 14.04 17.01 9.76
C ILE A 402 14.70 17.31 11.11
N ILE A 403 15.31 18.48 11.20
CA ILE A 403 15.97 18.94 12.42
C ILE A 403 15.08 20.02 13.03
N GLU A 404 14.68 19.81 14.27
CA GLU A 404 13.90 20.74 15.06
C GLU A 404 14.79 21.38 16.12
N LEU A 405 14.73 22.70 16.20
CA LEU A 405 15.47 23.56 17.10
C LEU A 405 14.46 24.38 17.90
N ASN A 406 14.45 24.23 19.21
CA ASN A 406 13.68 25.07 20.11
C ASN A 406 14.62 25.95 20.92
N PHE A 407 14.37 27.25 20.89
CA PHE A 407 15.23 28.27 21.48
C PHE A 407 14.42 29.55 21.71
N ASP A 408 14.78 30.31 22.74
CA ASP A 408 14.18 31.63 23.01
C ASP A 408 14.57 32.63 21.92
N GLU A 409 13.90 33.79 21.82
CA GLU A 409 14.23 34.79 20.79
C GLU A 409 15.71 35.24 20.87
N ILE A 410 16.54 34.74 19.92
CA ILE A 410 17.98 34.97 19.88
C ILE A 410 18.36 35.66 18.58
N ASN A 411 19.14 36.73 18.69
CA ASN A 411 19.82 37.38 17.58
C ASN A 411 21.28 36.96 17.54
N LEU A 412 21.68 36.22 16.50
CA LEU A 412 23.08 35.86 16.29
C LEU A 412 23.85 37.06 15.72
N LEU A 413 25.00 37.36 16.32
CA LEU A 413 25.97 38.34 15.86
C LEU A 413 26.95 37.74 14.84
N LYS A 414 27.21 36.44 14.95
CA LYS A 414 28.06 35.66 14.03
C LYS A 414 27.35 34.39 13.60
N PRO A 415 27.61 33.88 12.40
CA PRO A 415 26.93 32.69 11.93
C PRO A 415 27.42 31.46 12.67
N ILE A 416 26.51 30.50 12.86
CA ILE A 416 26.83 29.16 13.36
C ILE A 416 27.02 28.24 12.15
N GLN A 417 28.08 27.44 12.16
CA GLN A 417 28.32 26.46 11.11
C GLN A 417 27.54 25.19 11.42
N PHE A 418 26.66 24.81 10.50
CA PHE A 418 25.88 23.59 10.53
C PHE A 418 26.52 22.55 9.62
N THR A 419 26.58 21.31 10.11
CA THR A 419 26.91 20.12 9.33
C THR A 419 25.69 19.23 9.34
N LEU A 420 25.07 19.03 8.16
CA LEU A 420 23.76 18.43 7.98
C LEU A 420 23.91 17.12 7.20
N PRO A 421 23.45 15.97 7.71
CA PRO A 421 23.48 14.73 6.95
C PRO A 421 22.42 14.74 5.83
N ILE A 422 22.69 14.03 4.74
CA ILE A 422 21.74 13.80 3.65
C ILE A 422 21.71 12.33 3.26
N LEU A 423 20.54 11.82 2.86
CA LEU A 423 20.41 10.46 2.37
C LEU A 423 21.21 10.24 1.09
N ILE A 424 21.80 9.05 0.95
CA ILE A 424 22.48 8.64 -0.28
C ILE A 424 21.64 7.59 -1.00
N GLN A 425 21.20 7.90 -2.22
CA GLN A 425 20.52 6.94 -3.08
C GLN A 425 21.53 6.19 -3.97
N SER A 426 21.41 4.86 -4.07
CA SER A 426 22.07 4.09 -5.12
C SER A 426 21.15 4.07 -6.36
N LYS A 427 21.56 4.70 -7.47
CA LYS A 427 20.81 4.60 -8.73
C LYS A 427 20.88 3.14 -9.22
N LYS A 428 19.76 2.39 -9.14
CA LYS A 428 19.65 1.08 -9.80
C LYS A 428 19.61 1.28 -11.31
N LYS A 429 20.53 0.64 -12.05
CA LYS A 429 20.43 0.52 -13.51
C LYS A 429 19.10 -0.19 -13.86
N LEU A 430 18.25 0.46 -14.66
CA LEU A 430 17.21 -0.23 -15.42
C LEU A 430 17.89 -1.19 -16.39
N ILE A 431 18.03 -2.45 -16.00
CA ILE A 431 18.34 -3.53 -16.94
C ILE A 431 17.02 -3.92 -17.57
N SER A 432 16.74 -3.38 -18.75
CA SER A 432 15.76 -3.96 -19.68
C SER A 432 16.17 -5.42 -19.95
N PRO A 433 15.27 -6.41 -19.79
CA PRO A 433 15.62 -7.81 -20.01
C PRO A 433 15.93 -8.03 -21.50
N LYS A 434 17.22 -8.19 -21.84
CA LYS A 434 17.62 -8.78 -23.12
C LYS A 434 17.42 -10.28 -23.02
N ILE A 435 16.70 -10.78 -24.02
CA ILE A 435 16.38 -12.16 -24.34
C ILE A 435 17.62 -13.05 -24.15
N ILE A 436 17.48 -14.08 -23.32
CA ILE A 436 18.47 -15.15 -23.15
C ILE A 436 18.38 -16.03 -24.40
N SER A 437 19.37 -15.91 -25.29
CA SER A 437 19.68 -16.95 -26.27
C SER A 437 20.73 -17.87 -25.67
N THR A 438 20.35 -19.13 -25.52
CA THR A 438 21.14 -20.28 -25.11
C THR A 438 22.37 -20.49 -26.01
N SER A 439 23.54 -20.65 -25.39
CA SER A 439 24.59 -21.52 -25.90
C SER A 439 25.49 -21.98 -24.75
N ASN A 440 25.48 -23.30 -24.56
CA ASN A 440 26.41 -24.04 -23.72
C ASN A 440 27.85 -23.78 -24.18
N ASP A 441 28.79 -23.73 -23.23
CA ASP A 441 30.03 -24.48 -23.37
C ASP A 441 30.65 -24.75 -22.01
N GLU A 442 30.86 -26.05 -21.76
CA GLU A 442 31.56 -26.61 -20.62
C GLU A 442 33.07 -26.49 -20.85
N THR A 443 33.80 -25.89 -19.91
CA THR A 443 35.19 -26.30 -19.65
C THR A 443 35.51 -26.20 -18.17
N ASN A 444 35.78 -27.37 -17.59
CA ASN A 444 36.32 -27.62 -16.25
C ASN A 444 37.71 -26.96 -16.06
N ILE A 445 37.86 -26.14 -15.01
CA ILE A 445 39.15 -25.86 -14.38
C ILE A 445 38.95 -25.85 -12.84
N PRO A 446 39.80 -26.52 -12.03
CA PRO A 446 39.65 -26.59 -10.57
C PRO A 446 40.14 -25.30 -9.85
N PRO A 447 39.67 -25.00 -8.62
CA PRO A 447 39.99 -23.75 -7.94
C PRO A 447 41.36 -23.78 -7.20
N PRO A 448 42.12 -22.66 -7.16
CA PRO A 448 43.26 -22.48 -6.28
C PRO A 448 42.86 -21.92 -4.88
N PRO A 449 43.77 -21.95 -3.89
CA PRO A 449 43.43 -21.94 -2.46
C PRO A 449 43.10 -20.54 -1.91
N THR A 450 42.23 -20.55 -0.91
CA THR A 450 41.67 -19.42 -0.16
C THR A 450 42.72 -18.60 0.60
N PRO A 451 42.78 -17.28 0.42
CA PRO A 451 43.22 -16.35 1.47
C PRO A 451 42.02 -15.93 2.32
N SER A 452 42.29 -15.71 3.61
CA SER A 452 41.40 -15.30 4.69
C SER A 452 40.27 -14.35 4.27
N GLN A 453 39.01 -14.74 4.51
CA GLN A 453 37.86 -13.89 4.30
C GLN A 453 37.87 -12.68 5.26
N PRO A 454 37.79 -11.44 4.78
CA PRO A 454 37.43 -10.29 5.62
C PRO A 454 35.97 -10.41 6.06
N SER A 455 35.65 -9.81 7.20
CA SER A 455 34.32 -9.88 7.81
C SER A 455 33.23 -9.35 6.86
N GLN A 456 32.00 -9.87 6.96
CA GLN A 456 30.86 -9.46 6.11
C GLN A 456 30.62 -7.94 6.12
N GLN A 457 30.98 -7.24 7.20
CA GLN A 457 30.88 -5.79 7.30
C GLN A 457 31.95 -5.05 6.47
N GLU A 458 33.18 -5.56 6.39
CA GLU A 458 34.26 -4.96 5.60
C GLU A 458 34.05 -5.16 4.09
N MET A 459 33.49 -6.31 3.68
CA MET A 459 33.08 -6.52 2.28
C MET A 459 31.94 -5.58 1.86
N ILE A 460 30.97 -5.31 2.74
CA ILE A 460 29.87 -4.38 2.45
C ILE A 460 30.39 -2.95 2.31
N VAL A 461 31.31 -2.51 3.18
CA VAL A 461 31.90 -1.17 3.11
C VAL A 461 32.80 -1.01 1.88
N GLN A 462 33.60 -2.02 1.52
CA GLN A 462 34.45 -1.97 0.32
C GLN A 462 33.64 -2.10 -0.98
N GLN A 463 32.58 -2.92 -1.03
CA GLN A 463 31.65 -2.94 -2.17
C GLN A 463 30.89 -1.63 -2.29
N GLN A 464 30.42 -1.03 -1.20
CA GLN A 464 29.79 0.29 -1.22
C GLN A 464 30.76 1.36 -1.73
N GLN A 465 32.01 1.38 -1.27
CA GLN A 465 33.01 2.37 -1.72
C GLN A 465 33.44 2.21 -3.20
N LEU A 466 33.55 0.97 -3.70
CA LEU A 466 33.91 0.71 -5.10
C LEU A 466 32.76 0.97 -6.08
N ILE A 467 31.50 0.76 -5.64
CA ILE A 467 30.31 1.09 -6.43
C ILE A 467 30.10 2.61 -6.54
N PHE A 468 30.51 3.39 -5.54
CA PHE A 468 30.39 4.86 -5.54
C PHE A 468 31.27 5.56 -6.59
N LYS A 469 32.46 5.01 -6.88
CA LYS A 469 33.45 5.70 -7.73
C LYS A 469 33.17 5.57 -9.22
N SER A 470 32.34 4.60 -9.65
CA SER A 470 31.96 4.41 -11.07
C SER A 470 30.57 4.95 -11.43
N MET A 471 29.78 5.43 -10.47
CA MET A 471 28.39 5.88 -10.67
C MET A 471 28.18 7.42 -10.70
N LEU A 472 29.22 8.22 -10.43
CA LEU A 472 29.15 9.70 -10.43
C LEU A 472 29.71 10.36 -11.72
N GLY A 473 30.08 9.56 -12.71
CA GLY A 473 30.43 10.06 -14.04
C GLY A 473 29.17 10.20 -14.88
N GLU A 474 28.90 11.43 -15.34
CA GLU A 474 27.85 11.84 -16.30
C GLU A 474 26.58 12.44 -15.61
N ASP A 475 26.45 13.77 -15.70
CA ASP A 475 25.28 14.63 -15.43
C ASP A 475 24.99 15.24 -14.04
N LEU A 476 26.00 15.77 -13.34
CA LEU A 476 25.81 16.62 -12.14
C LEU A 476 25.31 18.06 -12.43
N ASN A 477 25.15 18.47 -13.70
CA ASN A 477 24.84 19.86 -14.06
C ASN A 477 23.41 20.31 -13.72
N ASN A 478 22.46 19.38 -13.61
CA ASN A 478 21.04 19.69 -13.38
C ASN A 478 20.62 19.59 -11.90
N GLU A 479 21.46 19.06 -11.03
CA GLU A 479 21.15 18.89 -9.62
C GLU A 479 21.26 20.22 -8.85
N ARG A 480 20.38 20.42 -7.86
CA ARG A 480 20.44 21.52 -6.91
C ARG A 480 20.30 21.00 -5.49
N LEU A 481 21.09 21.58 -4.59
CA LEU A 481 20.87 21.52 -3.16
C LEU A 481 20.18 22.79 -2.69
N VAL A 482 19.18 22.63 -1.84
CA VAL A 482 18.47 23.74 -1.19
C VAL A 482 18.15 23.38 0.26
N LEU A 483 18.19 24.41 1.11
CA LEU A 483 17.77 24.31 2.51
C LEU A 483 16.35 24.84 2.59
N LEU A 484 15.48 24.05 3.21
CA LEU A 484 14.13 24.45 3.55
C LEU A 484 14.04 24.69 5.04
N TYR A 485 13.23 25.67 5.43
CA TYR A 485 12.98 26.00 6.82
C TYR A 485 11.49 26.25 7.08
N SER A 486 11.09 26.11 8.34
CA SER A 486 9.73 26.39 8.81
C SER A 486 9.79 26.97 10.22
N GLY A 487 8.79 27.78 10.56
CA GLY A 487 8.53 28.17 11.96
C GLY A 487 8.04 26.98 12.79
N SER A 488 8.02 27.15 14.12
CA SER A 488 7.60 26.12 15.10
C SER A 488 6.15 25.67 14.91
N ASN A 489 5.26 26.58 14.51
CA ASN A 489 3.82 26.32 14.28
C ASN A 489 3.40 26.55 12.82
N ASP A 490 4.36 26.72 11.92
CA ASP A 490 4.07 26.90 10.50
C ASP A 490 3.95 25.52 9.85
N ASN A 491 2.84 25.23 9.16
CA ASN A 491 2.66 23.99 8.43
C ASN A 491 3.27 24.05 7.01
N THR A 492 3.92 25.17 6.67
CA THR A 492 4.49 25.41 5.36
C THR A 492 6.00 25.53 5.42
N TRP A 493 6.66 24.85 4.48
CA TRP A 493 8.10 24.95 4.28
C TRP A 493 8.41 26.15 3.36
N HIS A 494 9.48 26.85 3.67
CA HIS A 494 10.03 27.96 2.88
C HIS A 494 11.43 27.60 2.42
N ILE A 495 11.87 28.15 1.30
CA ILE A 495 13.20 27.87 0.74
C ILE A 495 14.12 29.03 1.07
N ASP A 496 15.30 28.72 1.60
CA ASP A 496 16.37 29.69 1.70
C ASP A 496 17.19 29.67 0.40
N THR A 497 17.09 30.75 -0.38
CA THR A 497 17.81 30.91 -1.64
C THR A 497 19.20 31.51 -1.47
N ASP A 498 19.46 32.13 -0.32
CA ASP A 498 20.62 32.99 -0.08
C ASP A 498 21.72 32.23 0.66
N ILE A 499 21.36 31.12 1.32
CA ILE A 499 22.30 30.22 1.96
C ILE A 499 23.15 29.44 0.94
N GLN A 500 24.47 29.49 1.13
CA GLN A 500 25.41 28.65 0.40
C GLN A 500 25.53 27.27 1.07
N LEU A 501 25.30 26.23 0.29
CA LEU A 501 25.43 24.83 0.71
C LEU A 501 26.68 24.22 0.08
N ILE A 502 27.58 23.72 0.91
CA ILE A 502 28.81 23.06 0.46
C ILE A 502 28.63 21.56 0.64
N ASP A 503 28.63 20.84 -0.48
CA ASP A 503 28.51 19.38 -0.47
C ASP A 503 29.86 18.72 -0.12
N SER A 504 29.82 17.64 0.66
CA SER A 504 31.00 16.84 0.96
C SER A 504 31.46 16.08 -0.28
N LYS A 505 32.73 15.63 -0.29
CA LYS A 505 33.24 14.75 -1.37
C LYS A 505 32.45 13.43 -1.47
N THR A 506 31.90 12.98 -0.34
CA THR A 506 31.12 11.76 -0.19
C THR A 506 29.62 11.96 -0.44
N HIS A 507 29.17 13.20 -0.67
CA HIS A 507 27.79 13.60 -0.97
C HIS A 507 26.75 13.20 0.10
N ASP A 508 27.22 12.92 1.31
CA ASP A 508 26.48 12.40 2.47
C ASP A 508 26.28 13.45 3.57
N ILE A 509 26.99 14.56 3.48
CA ILE A 509 27.04 15.64 4.47
C ILE A 509 27.11 16.97 3.74
N ILE A 510 26.36 17.95 4.24
CA ILE A 510 26.31 19.30 3.71
C ILE A 510 26.73 20.26 4.81
N THR A 511 27.64 21.18 4.50
CA THR A 511 28.11 22.19 5.43
C THR A 511 27.62 23.56 5.02
N THR A 512 27.12 24.34 5.98
CA THR A 512 26.61 25.68 5.74
C THR A 512 26.75 26.58 6.97
N ASN A 513 26.69 27.90 6.77
CA ASN A 513 26.77 28.90 7.83
C ASN A 513 25.43 29.62 7.94
N ILE A 514 24.79 29.53 9.11
CA ILE A 514 23.45 30.05 9.36
C ILE A 514 23.54 31.26 10.29
N GLN A 515 23.05 32.41 9.82
CA GLN A 515 22.99 33.66 10.60
C GLN A 515 21.66 33.83 11.34
N TYR A 516 20.59 33.20 10.86
CA TYR A 516 19.26 33.25 11.46
C TYR A 516 18.79 31.83 11.75
N LEU A 517 18.58 31.51 13.02
CA LEU A 517 18.10 30.18 13.40
C LEU A 517 16.63 30.04 13.01
N HIS A 518 16.28 28.86 12.51
CA HIS A 518 14.91 28.48 12.21
C HIS A 518 14.52 27.30 13.08
N ASN A 519 13.26 27.25 13.50
CA ASN A 519 12.78 26.18 14.37
C ASN A 519 12.82 24.81 13.71
N ARG A 520 12.62 24.74 12.39
CA ARG A 520 12.66 23.48 11.66
C ARG A 520 13.43 23.67 10.38
N ILE A 521 14.32 22.74 10.07
CA ILE A 521 15.19 22.75 8.89
C ILE A 521 15.31 21.36 8.29
N ILE A 522 15.35 21.31 6.96
CA ILE A 522 15.60 20.10 6.17
C ILE A 522 16.36 20.48 4.89
N VAL A 523 17.26 19.61 4.44
CA VAL A 523 17.98 19.80 3.18
C VAL A 523 17.41 18.86 2.13
N ALA A 524 17.21 19.36 0.91
CA ALA A 524 16.75 18.56 -0.20
C ALA A 524 17.68 18.71 -1.41
N ARG A 525 17.94 17.59 -2.08
CA ARG A 525 18.57 17.54 -3.41
C ARG A 525 17.50 17.22 -4.44
N TYR A 526 17.42 18.01 -5.50
CA TYR A 526 16.43 17.83 -6.55
C TYR A 526 16.99 18.19 -7.94
N ASP A 527 16.33 17.70 -8.99
CA ASP A 527 16.63 17.98 -10.39
C ASP A 527 15.87 19.25 -10.84
N LYS A 528 16.61 20.29 -11.25
CA LYS A 528 16.06 21.60 -11.66
C LYS A 528 15.20 21.53 -12.92
N GLN A 529 15.38 20.52 -13.77
CA GLN A 529 14.63 20.37 -15.01
C GLN A 529 13.28 19.69 -14.77
N LEU A 530 13.25 18.72 -13.85
CA LEU A 530 12.07 17.90 -13.58
C LEU A 530 11.15 18.51 -12.52
N MET A 531 11.68 19.26 -11.56
CA MET A 531 10.92 19.84 -10.47
C MET A 531 11.12 21.35 -10.36
N SER A 532 10.01 22.10 -10.26
CA SER A 532 10.07 23.54 -10.01
C SER A 532 10.33 23.87 -8.54
N LEU A 533 11.07 24.94 -8.28
CA LEU A 533 11.37 25.42 -6.92
C LEU A 533 10.10 25.72 -6.09
N LYS A 534 8.97 26.05 -6.74
CA LYS A 534 7.68 26.31 -6.07
C LYS A 534 6.93 25.04 -5.63
N GLN A 535 7.23 23.90 -6.25
CA GLN A 535 6.61 22.62 -5.90
C GLN A 535 7.30 21.96 -4.71
N LEU A 536 8.63 22.12 -4.59
CA LEU A 536 9.44 21.45 -3.59
C LEU A 536 8.91 21.58 -2.15
N PRO A 537 8.47 22.76 -1.64
CA PRO A 537 7.96 22.84 -0.28
C PRO A 537 6.67 22.04 -0.05
N LYS A 538 5.83 21.91 -1.07
CA LYS A 538 4.62 21.09 -1.02
C LYS A 538 4.98 19.60 -0.99
N THR A 539 5.97 19.19 -1.77
CA THR A 539 6.49 17.82 -1.77
C THR A 539 7.12 17.47 -0.41
N ILE A 540 7.87 18.38 0.21
CA ILE A 540 8.44 18.18 1.55
C ILE A 540 7.36 18.14 2.64
N CYS A 541 6.32 18.97 2.55
CA CYS A 541 5.16 18.88 3.45
C CYS A 541 4.45 17.51 3.35
N LEU A 542 4.24 17.01 2.13
CA LEU A 542 3.68 15.68 1.90
C LEU A 542 4.60 14.56 2.42
N PHE A 543 5.91 14.75 2.29
CA PHE A 543 6.91 13.83 2.80
C PHE A 543 6.91 13.75 4.33
N GLU A 544 6.90 14.90 5.02
CA GLU A 544 6.78 15.00 6.48
C GLU A 544 5.51 14.30 6.99
N GLN A 545 4.37 14.49 6.31
CA GLN A 545 3.12 13.79 6.64
C GLN A 545 3.27 12.26 6.52
N THR A 546 4.04 11.79 5.54
CA THR A 546 4.28 10.36 5.32
C THR A 546 5.16 9.75 6.43
N LEU A 547 6.09 10.52 7.02
CA LEU A 547 6.92 10.03 8.13
C LEU A 547 6.09 9.70 9.39
N ASN A 548 4.96 10.38 9.57
CA ASN A 548 4.05 10.18 10.70
C ASN A 548 3.03 9.05 10.47
N GLN A 549 2.98 8.50 9.26
CA GLN A 549 2.06 7.44 8.89
C GLN A 549 2.60 6.05 9.26
N ARG A 550 1.68 5.15 9.56
CA ARG A 550 1.90 3.75 9.90
C ARG A 550 0.95 2.88 9.07
N SER A 551 1.49 1.80 8.52
CA SER A 551 0.68 0.79 7.84
C SER A 551 0.05 -0.14 8.86
N ALA A 552 -1.27 -0.25 8.82
CA ALA A 552 -2.05 -1.13 9.66
C ALA A 552 -2.89 -2.07 8.80
N THR A 553 -3.13 -3.27 9.32
CA THR A 553 -4.01 -4.27 8.71
C THR A 553 -5.25 -4.45 9.56
N LEU A 554 -6.38 -4.49 8.89
CA LEU A 554 -7.69 -4.81 9.44
C LEU A 554 -8.19 -6.11 8.83
N PHE A 555 -8.58 -7.04 9.68
CA PHE A 555 -9.18 -8.30 9.26
C PHE A 555 -10.07 -8.85 10.38
N PHE A 556 -10.82 -9.90 10.07
CA PHE A 556 -11.52 -10.69 11.09
C PHE A 556 -11.30 -12.17 10.81
N ARG A 557 -11.49 -13.00 11.85
CA ARG A 557 -11.51 -14.47 11.78
C ARG A 557 -12.70 -15.02 12.56
N ARG A 558 -13.15 -16.22 12.22
CA ARG A 558 -14.26 -16.90 12.91
C ARG A 558 -13.77 -17.98 13.83
N ARG A 559 -14.50 -18.21 14.91
CA ARG A 559 -14.20 -19.31 15.81
C ARG A 559 -14.59 -20.63 15.16
N LEU A 560 -13.70 -21.62 15.22
CA LEU A 560 -13.92 -22.94 14.61
C LEU A 560 -15.08 -23.70 15.28
N THR A 561 -15.32 -23.44 16.56
CA THR A 561 -16.41 -24.07 17.33
C THR A 561 -17.78 -23.43 17.07
N ASN A 562 -17.81 -22.13 16.72
CA ASN A 562 -19.03 -21.37 16.52
C ASN A 562 -18.83 -20.30 15.44
N ILE A 563 -19.43 -20.50 14.27
CA ILE A 563 -19.29 -19.61 13.11
C ILE A 563 -19.85 -18.21 13.38
N ASN A 564 -20.75 -18.05 14.36
CA ASN A 564 -21.31 -16.76 14.74
C ASN A 564 -20.35 -15.95 15.62
N GLU A 565 -19.34 -16.57 16.22
CA GLU A 565 -18.32 -15.87 17.00
C GLU A 565 -17.19 -15.43 16.07
N ILE A 566 -16.94 -14.12 16.05
CA ILE A 566 -15.89 -13.51 15.25
C ILE A 566 -14.95 -12.71 16.14
N CYS A 567 -13.67 -12.70 15.77
CA CYS A 567 -12.66 -11.81 16.34
C CYS A 567 -12.20 -10.86 15.24
N ILE A 568 -12.40 -9.56 15.47
CA ILE A 568 -11.96 -8.48 14.61
C ILE A 568 -10.65 -7.94 15.17
N VAL A 569 -9.66 -7.78 14.29
CA VAL A 569 -8.32 -7.35 14.69
C VAL A 569 -7.86 -6.19 13.83
N CYS A 570 -7.32 -5.16 14.49
CA CYS A 570 -6.59 -4.07 13.84
C CYS A 570 -5.18 -4.01 14.44
N CYS A 571 -4.16 -4.23 13.61
CA CYS A 571 -2.77 -4.30 14.05
C CYS A 571 -1.80 -3.63 13.07
N SER A 572 -0.54 -3.44 13.46
CA SER A 572 0.52 -3.06 12.52
C SER A 572 0.72 -4.13 11.45
N SER A 573 0.89 -3.73 10.19
CA SER A 573 1.13 -4.66 9.07
C SER A 573 2.38 -5.52 9.28
N GLN A 574 3.37 -5.03 10.03
CA GLN A 574 4.60 -5.77 10.35
C GLN A 574 4.36 -6.95 11.30
N ARG A 575 3.21 -7.00 11.97
CA ARG A 575 2.87 -8.00 13.00
C ARG A 575 1.75 -8.94 12.58
N LEU A 576 1.25 -8.81 11.35
CA LEU A 576 0.15 -9.61 10.84
C LEU A 576 0.41 -11.11 11.05
N ASP A 577 1.54 -11.62 10.58
CA ASP A 577 1.87 -13.05 10.67
C ASP A 577 1.91 -13.56 12.11
N THR A 578 2.48 -12.79 13.05
CA THR A 578 2.52 -13.19 14.47
C THR A 578 1.12 -13.25 15.05
N ILE A 579 0.31 -12.23 14.80
CA ILE A 579 -1.03 -12.10 15.37
C ILE A 579 -2.00 -13.12 14.77
N GLU A 580 -1.90 -13.43 13.48
CA GLU A 580 -2.67 -14.52 12.86
C GLU A 580 -2.35 -15.88 13.47
N ASN A 581 -1.07 -16.13 13.76
CA ASN A 581 -0.67 -17.35 14.45
C ASN A 581 -1.19 -17.40 15.89
N ASP A 582 -1.20 -16.27 16.61
CA ASP A 582 -1.71 -16.18 17.98
C ASP A 582 -3.22 -16.49 18.04
N ILE A 583 -4.03 -15.84 17.21
CA ILE A 583 -5.49 -16.10 17.18
C ILE A 583 -5.82 -17.50 16.65
N HIS A 584 -4.99 -18.07 15.78
CA HIS A 584 -5.18 -19.45 15.35
C HIS A 584 -5.00 -20.43 16.53
N GLN A 585 -4.03 -20.18 17.41
CA GLN A 585 -3.86 -20.97 18.64
C GLN A 585 -5.07 -20.86 19.59
N GLU A 586 -5.85 -19.77 19.49
CA GLU A 586 -7.10 -19.56 20.23
C GLU A 586 -8.34 -20.24 19.58
N ASN A 587 -8.14 -21.07 18.54
CA ASN A 587 -9.17 -21.77 17.75
C ASN A 587 -9.98 -20.87 16.80
N TYR A 588 -9.37 -19.83 16.25
CA TYR A 588 -9.92 -19.08 15.12
C TYR A 588 -9.43 -19.64 13.77
N SER A 589 -10.22 -19.44 12.70
CA SER A 589 -9.91 -19.88 11.34
C SER A 589 -8.68 -19.17 10.76
N ILE A 590 -7.91 -19.86 9.90
CA ILE A 590 -6.84 -19.24 9.09
C ILE A 590 -7.33 -18.84 7.70
N GLU A 591 -8.41 -19.44 7.20
CA GLU A 591 -8.87 -19.26 5.82
C GLU A 591 -9.04 -17.77 5.46
N ASN A 592 -8.68 -17.44 4.21
CA ASN A 592 -8.54 -16.08 3.68
C ASN A 592 -9.85 -15.27 3.71
N GLU A 593 -10.26 -14.81 4.88
CA GLU A 593 -11.18 -13.68 5.02
C GLU A 593 -10.43 -12.40 4.67
N GLN A 594 -11.17 -11.42 4.15
CA GLN A 594 -10.64 -10.18 3.60
C GLN A 594 -9.66 -9.51 4.58
N ILE A 595 -8.41 -9.32 4.14
CA ILE A 595 -7.42 -8.47 4.82
C ILE A 595 -7.39 -7.14 4.08
N LYS A 596 -7.49 -6.03 4.83
CA LYS A 596 -7.43 -4.68 4.29
C LYS A 596 -6.28 -3.93 4.94
N GLU A 597 -5.42 -3.34 4.12
CA GLU A 597 -4.41 -2.40 4.58
C GLU A 597 -5.01 -0.99 4.65
N ILE A 598 -4.70 -0.28 5.74
CA ILE A 598 -5.08 1.11 5.98
C ILE A 598 -3.86 1.87 6.50
N ILE A 599 -3.79 3.15 6.16
CA ILE A 599 -2.73 4.04 6.64
C ILE A 599 -3.28 4.88 7.79
N LEU A 600 -2.63 4.78 8.94
CA LEU A 600 -3.04 5.40 10.20
C LEU A 600 -1.90 6.20 10.82
N GLN A 601 -2.22 7.02 11.81
CA GLN A 601 -1.24 7.66 12.68
C GLN A 601 -1.27 7.02 14.07
N GLU A 602 -0.13 7.02 14.75
CA GLU A 602 -0.04 6.53 16.13
C GLU A 602 -0.96 7.35 17.04
N GLY A 603 -1.74 6.70 17.89
CA GLY A 603 -2.71 7.38 18.75
C GLY A 603 -3.99 7.86 18.05
N GLN A 604 -4.17 7.57 16.75
CA GLN A 604 -5.38 7.95 16.02
C GLN A 604 -6.61 7.21 16.57
N ILE A 605 -7.64 7.98 16.91
CA ILE A 605 -8.92 7.44 17.37
C ILE A 605 -9.75 6.99 16.17
N LEU A 606 -10.23 5.75 16.26
CA LEU A 606 -11.00 5.05 15.25
C LEU A 606 -12.33 4.57 15.82
N GLU A 607 -13.30 4.42 14.94
CA GLU A 607 -14.63 3.95 15.30
C GLU A 607 -15.04 2.81 14.36
N LEU A 608 -15.32 1.66 14.98
CA LEU A 608 -15.79 0.46 14.33
C LEU A 608 -17.32 0.45 14.30
N ARG A 609 -17.90 0.35 13.11
CA ARG A 609 -19.35 0.39 12.87
C ARG A 609 -19.81 -0.81 12.04
N PHE A 610 -20.92 -1.43 12.44
CA PHE A 610 -21.57 -2.47 11.64
C PHE A 610 -22.70 -1.89 10.78
N ARG A 611 -22.82 -2.39 9.55
CA ARG A 611 -23.86 -2.00 8.58
C ARG A 611 -24.41 -3.23 7.85
N GLY A 612 -25.67 -3.16 7.41
CA GLY A 612 -26.28 -4.21 6.59
C GLY A 612 -27.03 -5.25 7.43
N ASN A 613 -27.16 -6.47 6.91
CA ASN A 613 -28.03 -7.48 7.52
C ASN A 613 -27.35 -8.33 8.60
N VAL A 614 -26.04 -8.17 8.83
CA VAL A 614 -25.27 -8.90 9.84
C VAL A 614 -24.73 -7.90 10.85
N ILE A 615 -25.08 -8.06 12.12
CA ILE A 615 -24.71 -7.16 13.22
C ILE A 615 -24.36 -7.94 14.49
N PRO A 616 -23.67 -7.32 15.46
CA PRO A 616 -23.49 -7.89 16.79
C PRO A 616 -24.83 -8.14 17.47
N LYS A 617 -24.91 -9.27 18.19
CA LYS A 617 -26.06 -9.63 19.02
C LYS A 617 -26.31 -8.59 20.12
N ASN A 618 -25.24 -8.02 20.68
CA ASN A 618 -25.34 -6.94 21.65
C ASN A 618 -25.39 -5.58 20.94
N LYS A 619 -26.46 -4.81 21.13
CA LYS A 619 -26.61 -3.50 20.49
C LYS A 619 -25.54 -2.50 20.91
N HIS A 620 -25.03 -2.59 22.14
CA HIS A 620 -23.96 -1.70 22.62
C HIS A 620 -22.61 -1.94 21.90
N GLN A 621 -22.49 -3.06 21.19
CA GLN A 621 -21.30 -3.45 20.43
C GLN A 621 -21.39 -3.08 18.94
N GLN A 622 -22.47 -2.43 18.49
CA GLN A 622 -22.60 -1.98 17.10
C GLN A 622 -21.65 -0.82 16.74
N LEU A 623 -21.19 -0.10 17.75
CA LEU A 623 -20.32 1.06 17.65
C LEU A 623 -19.26 0.94 18.74
N VAL A 624 -18.00 0.82 18.35
CA VAL A 624 -16.87 0.66 19.28
C VAL A 624 -15.77 1.63 18.90
N GLN A 625 -15.35 2.46 19.85
CA GLN A 625 -14.20 3.35 19.67
C GLN A 625 -12.93 2.70 20.21
N PHE A 626 -11.84 2.87 19.48
CA PHE A 626 -10.53 2.39 19.88
C PHE A 626 -9.44 3.29 19.33
N THR A 627 -8.24 3.17 19.90
CA THR A 627 -7.08 3.96 19.50
C THR A 627 -6.07 3.04 18.82
N PHE A 628 -5.57 3.45 17.66
CA PHE A 628 -4.53 2.69 16.97
C PHE A 628 -3.18 2.83 17.69
N ASN A 629 -2.50 1.70 17.86
CA ASN A 629 -1.14 1.64 18.35
C ASN A 629 -0.34 0.54 17.64
N THR A 630 0.92 0.81 17.34
CA THR A 630 1.79 -0.11 16.59
C THR A 630 2.08 -1.42 17.35
N TYR A 631 2.18 -1.36 18.68
CA TYR A 631 2.60 -2.47 19.55
C TYR A 631 1.46 -3.11 20.37
N PHE A 632 0.29 -2.48 20.44
CA PHE A 632 -0.88 -2.97 21.15
C PHE A 632 -2.02 -3.11 20.13
N PRO A 633 -2.18 -4.32 19.54
CA PRO A 633 -3.25 -4.57 18.60
C PRO A 633 -4.61 -4.40 19.26
N PHE A 634 -5.57 -3.92 18.48
CA PHE A 634 -6.96 -3.89 18.90
C PHE A 634 -7.60 -5.24 18.59
N TYR A 635 -8.19 -5.87 19.61
CA TYR A 635 -8.99 -7.09 19.49
C TYR A 635 -10.42 -6.79 19.87
N PHE A 636 -11.36 -7.26 19.06
CA PHE A 636 -12.78 -7.14 19.33
C PHE A 636 -13.52 -8.43 19.00
N GLU A 637 -13.88 -9.14 20.05
CA GLU A 637 -14.65 -10.38 19.96
C GLU A 637 -16.14 -10.10 20.12
N THR A 638 -16.94 -10.64 19.21
CA THR A 638 -18.40 -10.52 19.28
C THR A 638 -19.12 -11.70 18.62
N ASN A 639 -20.39 -11.87 18.98
CA ASN A 639 -21.28 -12.83 18.35
C ASN A 639 -22.19 -12.08 17.36
N ILE A 640 -22.16 -12.45 16.09
CA ILE A 640 -22.96 -11.85 15.03
C ILE A 640 -24.26 -12.61 14.77
N ILE A 641 -25.31 -11.86 14.42
CA ILE A 641 -26.64 -12.35 14.07
C ILE A 641 -27.19 -11.60 12.85
N GLU A 642 -28.14 -12.21 12.17
CA GLU A 642 -28.91 -11.54 11.13
C GLU A 642 -29.99 -10.61 11.70
N ILE A 643 -30.24 -9.48 11.02
CA ILE A 643 -31.36 -8.58 11.35
C ILE A 643 -32.66 -9.13 10.76
N ASP A 644 -32.66 -9.42 9.47
CA ASP A 644 -33.78 -9.96 8.71
C ASP A 644 -33.40 -11.30 8.08
N LYS A 645 -33.98 -12.37 8.65
CA LYS A 645 -33.82 -13.75 8.18
C LYS A 645 -34.41 -14.01 6.79
N TYR A 646 -35.28 -13.12 6.29
CA TYR A 646 -35.88 -13.24 4.97
C TYR A 646 -35.14 -12.44 3.90
N SER A 647 -34.19 -11.60 4.30
CA SER A 647 -33.36 -10.82 3.38
C SER A 647 -32.39 -11.71 2.59
N GLN A 648 -31.96 -11.23 1.43
CA GLN A 648 -30.99 -11.90 0.56
C GLN A 648 -31.42 -13.34 0.19
N HIS A 649 -32.71 -13.57 -0.07
CA HIS A 649 -33.32 -14.90 -0.22
C HIS A 649 -32.67 -15.82 -1.26
N LEU A 650 -32.01 -15.27 -2.29
CA LEU A 650 -31.28 -16.04 -3.32
C LEU A 650 -29.83 -16.37 -2.93
N SER A 651 -29.35 -15.89 -1.79
CA SER A 651 -28.00 -16.18 -1.29
C SER A 651 -28.02 -17.22 -0.17
N SER A 652 -27.01 -18.09 -0.17
CA SER A 652 -26.70 -19.03 0.92
C SER A 652 -26.14 -18.34 2.18
N TYR A 653 -25.86 -17.03 2.11
CA TYR A 653 -25.28 -16.23 3.20
C TYR A 653 -26.12 -14.97 3.45
N TYR A 654 -26.15 -14.53 4.70
CA TYR A 654 -26.45 -13.15 5.04
C TYR A 654 -25.20 -12.29 4.87
N TYR A 655 -25.37 -11.08 4.33
CA TYR A 655 -24.29 -10.10 4.15
C TYR A 655 -24.48 -8.88 5.04
N GLY A 656 -23.41 -8.49 5.71
CA GLY A 656 -23.23 -7.21 6.35
C GLY A 656 -21.84 -6.65 6.07
N PHE A 657 -21.53 -5.53 6.67
CA PHE A 657 -20.27 -4.82 6.48
C PHE A 657 -19.77 -4.31 7.82
N LEU A 658 -18.45 -4.36 7.96
CA LEU A 658 -17.71 -3.77 9.06
C LEU A 658 -16.95 -2.56 8.52
N GLN A 659 -17.23 -1.38 9.03
CA GLN A 659 -16.66 -0.12 8.58
C GLN A 659 -15.78 0.49 9.67
N ILE A 660 -14.62 1.01 9.30
CA ILE A 660 -13.76 1.79 10.20
C ILE A 660 -13.85 3.26 9.79
N TYR A 661 -14.23 4.10 10.75
CA TYR A 661 -14.28 5.55 10.60
C TYR A 661 -13.17 6.20 11.41
N SER A 662 -12.72 7.36 10.94
CA SER A 662 -11.92 8.30 11.72
C SER A 662 -12.54 9.68 11.67
N LYS A 663 -12.46 10.42 12.78
CA LYS A 663 -12.91 11.80 12.85
C LYS A 663 -11.80 12.70 12.33
N GLN A 664 -12.06 13.44 11.25
CA GLN A 664 -11.15 14.48 10.78
C GLN A 664 -11.78 15.86 10.97
N LYS A 665 -10.98 16.79 11.49
CA LYS A 665 -11.30 18.22 11.54
C LYS A 665 -10.87 18.84 10.23
N PHE A 666 -11.78 19.45 9.49
CA PHE A 666 -11.42 20.27 8.33
C PHE A 666 -11.85 21.71 8.49
N LEU A 667 -11.12 22.58 7.80
CA LEU A 667 -11.43 23.99 7.70
C LEU A 667 -12.42 24.20 6.55
N ARG A 668 -13.61 24.73 6.82
CA ARG A 668 -14.55 25.08 5.75
C ARG A 668 -14.03 26.33 5.03
N ASN A 669 -13.42 26.17 3.86
CA ASN A 669 -13.27 27.28 2.93
C ASN A 669 -14.68 27.64 2.47
N GLY A 670 -15.21 28.77 2.95
CA GLY A 670 -16.56 29.21 2.62
C GLY A 670 -16.80 29.18 1.11
N ILE A 671 -17.73 28.33 0.67
CA ILE A 671 -18.35 28.49 -0.63
C ILE A 671 -19.01 29.87 -0.59
N LYS A 672 -18.43 30.82 -1.31
CA LYS A 672 -19.05 32.13 -1.51
C LYS A 672 -20.29 31.91 -2.38
N GLU A 673 -21.44 31.67 -1.77
CA GLU A 673 -22.69 32.08 -2.40
C GLU A 673 -22.63 33.60 -2.53
N ILE A 674 -22.52 34.06 -3.77
CA ILE A 674 -22.45 35.47 -4.12
C ILE A 674 -23.85 36.05 -3.92
N GLU A 675 -24.18 36.41 -2.68
CA GLU A 675 -25.23 37.40 -2.43
C GLU A 675 -24.59 38.77 -2.30
N LYS A 676 -24.77 39.57 -3.36
CA LYS A 676 -24.48 41.00 -3.34
C LYS A 676 -25.37 41.67 -2.31
N LYS A 677 -24.84 42.02 -1.13
CA LYS A 677 -25.01 43.35 -0.50
C LYS A 677 -24.30 43.46 0.87
N LYS A 678 -23.56 44.58 0.97
CA LYS A 678 -23.01 45.25 2.17
C LYS A 678 -21.69 44.68 2.74
N GLN A 679 -20.66 45.49 2.53
CA GLN A 679 -19.35 45.40 3.18
C GLN A 679 -19.47 45.74 4.66
N GLN A 680 -19.26 44.74 5.50
CA GLN A 680 -18.71 44.91 6.84
C GLN A 680 -17.66 43.81 7.01
N LEU A 681 -16.44 44.21 7.36
CA LEU A 681 -15.31 43.31 7.63
C LEU A 681 -15.59 42.57 8.95
N ASP A 682 -16.38 41.51 8.87
CA ASP A 682 -16.47 40.55 9.96
C ASP A 682 -15.29 39.58 9.87
N ILE A 683 -14.55 39.49 10.97
CA ILE A 683 -13.54 38.47 11.23
C ILE A 683 -14.26 37.12 11.12
N VAL A 684 -14.04 36.40 10.01
CA VAL A 684 -14.56 35.04 9.84
C VAL A 684 -13.90 34.17 10.89
N LYS A 685 -14.65 33.84 11.95
CA LYS A 685 -14.29 32.76 12.87
C LYS A 685 -14.14 31.49 12.02
N GLN A 686 -12.94 30.93 12.02
CA GLN A 686 -12.67 29.63 11.42
C GLN A 686 -13.37 28.57 12.26
N ASP A 687 -14.58 28.19 11.86
CA ASP A 687 -15.31 27.07 12.45
C ASP A 687 -14.76 25.76 11.89
N TRP A 688 -13.97 25.06 12.69
CA TRP A 688 -13.55 23.69 12.42
C TRP A 688 -14.77 22.77 12.52
N GLN A 689 -15.11 22.04 11.46
CA GLN A 689 -16.13 20.99 11.51
C GLN A 689 -15.44 19.62 11.57
N GLU A 690 -15.89 18.79 12.52
CA GLU A 690 -15.53 17.38 12.57
C GLU A 690 -16.45 16.60 11.63
N THR A 691 -15.87 15.81 10.74
CA THR A 691 -16.61 14.83 9.93
C THR A 691 -16.01 13.46 10.02
N ASP A 692 -16.89 12.47 10.02
CA ASP A 692 -16.52 11.07 9.96
C ASP A 692 -16.10 10.69 8.54
N ILE A 693 -14.90 10.13 8.40
CA ILE A 693 -14.38 9.60 7.14
C ILE A 693 -14.28 8.08 7.27
N CYS A 694 -14.96 7.35 6.38
CA CYS A 694 -14.82 5.91 6.28
C CYS A 694 -13.47 5.58 5.65
N LEU A 695 -12.57 4.99 6.42
CA LEU A 695 -11.24 4.60 5.96
C LEU A 695 -11.28 3.31 5.13
N THR A 696 -12.08 2.33 5.57
CA THR A 696 -12.20 1.04 4.88
C THR A 696 -13.48 0.31 5.30
N GLU A 697 -13.84 -0.70 4.51
CA GLU A 697 -14.99 -1.58 4.72
C GLU A 697 -14.61 -3.05 4.44
N LEU A 698 -15.02 -3.94 5.34
CA LEU A 698 -14.88 -5.39 5.24
C LEU A 698 -16.26 -6.04 5.10
N LEU A 699 -16.38 -6.99 4.17
CA LEU A 699 -17.61 -7.76 3.98
C LEU A 699 -17.71 -8.85 5.05
N LEU A 700 -18.79 -8.81 5.83
CA LEU A 700 -19.16 -9.86 6.77
C LEU A 700 -20.16 -10.81 6.11
N THR A 701 -19.90 -12.12 6.19
CA THR A 701 -20.81 -13.14 5.68
C THR A 701 -21.24 -14.07 6.82
N LEU A 702 -22.52 -14.38 6.94
CA LEU A 702 -23.04 -15.32 7.93
C LEU A 702 -23.80 -16.42 7.19
N PRO A 703 -23.37 -17.70 7.22
CA PRO A 703 -24.06 -18.75 6.50
C PRO A 703 -25.48 -18.92 7.01
N LYS A 704 -26.43 -19.05 6.08
CA LYS A 704 -27.81 -19.34 6.44
C LYS A 704 -27.89 -20.79 6.93
N PRO A 705 -28.73 -21.07 7.94
CA PRO A 705 -29.05 -22.46 8.26
C PRO A 705 -29.57 -23.14 6.98
N PRO A 706 -29.27 -24.44 6.77
CA PRO A 706 -29.78 -25.17 5.62
C PRO A 706 -31.28 -24.96 5.58
N VAL A 707 -31.77 -24.37 4.48
CA VAL A 707 -33.20 -24.23 4.26
C VAL A 707 -33.75 -25.65 4.34
N GLU A 708 -34.59 -25.92 5.33
CA GLU A 708 -35.44 -27.11 5.28
C GLU A 708 -36.23 -26.98 3.99
N ILE A 709 -35.75 -27.65 2.94
CA ILE A 709 -36.52 -27.84 1.73
C ILE A 709 -37.76 -28.55 2.24
N ARG A 710 -38.85 -27.78 2.44
CA ARG A 710 -40.14 -28.35 2.73
C ARG A 710 -40.30 -29.42 1.67
N THR A 711 -40.44 -30.67 2.13
CA THR A 711 -40.76 -31.80 1.26
C THR A 711 -41.78 -31.29 0.24
N PRO A 712 -41.58 -31.55 -1.07
CA PRO A 712 -42.45 -31.02 -2.09
C PRO A 712 -43.86 -31.28 -1.59
N ILE A 713 -44.60 -30.22 -1.33
CA ILE A 713 -45.98 -30.32 -0.85
C ILE A 713 -46.59 -31.29 -1.86
N GLN A 714 -46.94 -32.51 -1.42
CA GLN A 714 -47.77 -33.39 -2.21
C GLN A 714 -49.02 -32.56 -2.44
N LYS A 715 -49.06 -31.84 -3.57
CA LYS A 715 -50.22 -31.06 -3.99
C LYS A 715 -51.28 -32.14 -4.11
N SER A 716 -52.16 -32.21 -3.12
CA SER A 716 -53.28 -33.14 -3.13
C SER A 716 -53.96 -33.02 -4.49
N LEU A 717 -54.18 -34.16 -5.15
CA LEU A 717 -54.88 -34.24 -6.44
C LEU A 717 -56.14 -33.40 -6.31
N THR A 718 -56.14 -32.23 -6.94
CA THR A 718 -57.21 -31.26 -6.77
C THR A 718 -58.37 -31.76 -7.61
N THR A 719 -59.28 -32.53 -7.02
CA THR A 719 -60.52 -32.96 -7.67
C THR A 719 -61.51 -31.80 -7.69
N PHE A 720 -62.35 -31.73 -8.73
CA PHE A 720 -63.50 -30.82 -8.79
C PHE A 720 -64.78 -31.62 -8.66
N THR A 721 -65.79 -31.02 -8.04
CA THR A 721 -67.14 -31.57 -7.96
C THR A 721 -67.78 -31.53 -9.34
N ALA A 722 -68.25 -32.70 -9.81
CA ALA A 722 -68.83 -32.83 -11.13
C ALA A 722 -70.22 -32.17 -11.20
N GLU A 723 -70.35 -31.13 -12.02
CA GLU A 723 -71.64 -30.61 -12.51
C GLU A 723 -71.67 -30.81 -14.02
N GLY A 724 -72.51 -31.72 -14.51
CA GLY A 724 -72.71 -31.98 -15.95
C GLY A 724 -71.88 -33.13 -16.54
N VAL A 725 -71.60 -33.06 -17.84
CA VAL A 725 -70.97 -34.14 -18.64
C VAL A 725 -69.49 -34.34 -18.30
N LEU A 726 -68.76 -33.25 -18.03
CA LEU A 726 -67.31 -33.27 -17.80
C LEU A 726 -66.98 -33.67 -16.35
N THR A 727 -66.79 -34.97 -16.11
CA THR A 727 -66.41 -35.51 -14.79
C THR A 727 -64.89 -35.69 -14.67
N PRO A 728 -64.34 -35.76 -13.45
CA PRO A 728 -62.93 -36.12 -13.24
C PRO A 728 -62.55 -37.48 -13.85
N THR A 729 -63.48 -38.44 -13.87
CA THR A 729 -63.28 -39.75 -14.52
C THR A 729 -63.15 -39.59 -16.03
N LEU A 730 -64.04 -38.84 -16.67
CA LEU A 730 -63.97 -38.57 -18.10
C LEU A 730 -62.70 -37.82 -18.50
N PHE A 731 -62.24 -36.88 -17.67
CA PHE A 731 -60.94 -36.21 -17.91
C PHE A 731 -59.78 -37.20 -17.83
N ARG A 732 -59.85 -38.17 -16.91
CA ARG A 732 -58.86 -39.24 -16.83
C ARG A 732 -58.91 -40.14 -18.09
N ASP A 733 -60.10 -40.52 -18.55
CA ASP A 733 -60.29 -41.36 -19.74
C ASP A 733 -59.82 -40.65 -21.03
N ILE A 734 -60.11 -39.36 -21.18
CA ILE A 734 -59.60 -38.56 -22.29
C ILE A 734 -58.07 -38.41 -22.16
N SER A 735 -57.55 -38.17 -20.96
CA SER A 735 -56.11 -37.98 -20.74
C SER A 735 -55.28 -39.23 -21.04
N THR A 736 -55.75 -40.43 -20.69
CA THR A 736 -55.09 -41.70 -21.00
C THR A 736 -55.14 -42.01 -22.49
N SER A 737 -56.19 -41.54 -23.17
CA SER A 737 -56.37 -41.73 -24.60
C SER A 737 -55.51 -40.79 -25.45
N LEU A 738 -55.06 -39.64 -24.91
CA LEU A 738 -54.20 -38.68 -25.60
C LEU A 738 -52.73 -39.10 -25.51
N VAL A 739 -52.19 -39.68 -26.58
CA VAL A 739 -50.83 -40.27 -26.57
C VAL A 739 -49.80 -39.25 -27.05
N GLY A 740 -48.62 -39.22 -26.40
CA GLY A 740 -47.48 -38.41 -26.83
C GLY A 740 -47.76 -36.90 -26.84
N ASP A 741 -47.53 -36.23 -27.96
CA ASP A 741 -47.68 -34.77 -28.10
C ASP A 741 -49.11 -34.30 -28.41
N GLU A 742 -50.11 -35.20 -28.37
CA GLU A 742 -51.51 -34.86 -28.66
C GLU A 742 -52.11 -33.89 -27.65
N TRP A 743 -51.82 -34.05 -26.36
CA TRP A 743 -52.33 -33.18 -25.32
C TRP A 743 -51.76 -31.76 -25.42
N ARG A 744 -50.50 -31.58 -25.85
CA ARG A 744 -49.92 -30.23 -26.11
C ARG A 744 -50.62 -29.56 -27.29
N ARG A 745 -50.92 -30.31 -28.35
CA ARG A 745 -51.69 -29.83 -29.51
C ARG A 745 -53.10 -29.44 -29.09
N LEU A 746 -53.76 -30.24 -28.25
CA LEU A 746 -55.08 -29.93 -27.69
C LEU A 746 -55.03 -28.65 -26.85
N ALA A 747 -54.05 -28.52 -25.95
CA ALA A 747 -53.88 -27.36 -25.09
C ALA A 747 -53.74 -26.05 -25.89
N ARG A 748 -52.97 -26.08 -26.99
CA ARG A 748 -52.84 -24.92 -27.91
C ARG A 748 -54.18 -24.58 -28.57
N ARG A 749 -54.97 -25.59 -29.01
CA ARG A 749 -56.30 -25.39 -29.61
C ARG A 749 -57.34 -24.91 -28.60
N LEU A 750 -57.23 -25.31 -27.34
CA LEU A 750 -58.01 -24.82 -26.21
C LEU A 750 -57.54 -23.45 -25.69
N GLY A 751 -56.57 -22.83 -26.38
CA GLY A 751 -56.09 -21.47 -26.15
C GLY A 751 -55.17 -21.31 -24.94
N MET A 752 -54.51 -22.39 -24.49
CA MET A 752 -53.50 -22.30 -23.42
C MET A 752 -52.18 -21.73 -23.98
N THR A 753 -51.52 -20.88 -23.19
CA THR A 753 -50.24 -20.27 -23.59
C THR A 753 -49.11 -21.28 -23.53
N ARG A 754 -48.07 -21.10 -24.36
CA ARG A 754 -46.89 -21.97 -24.38
C ARG A 754 -46.23 -22.12 -23.01
N ILE A 755 -46.03 -21.01 -22.29
CA ILE A 755 -45.46 -20.98 -20.94
C ILE A 755 -46.27 -21.87 -19.98
N ARG A 756 -47.60 -21.86 -20.09
CA ARG A 756 -48.46 -22.66 -19.22
C ARG A 756 -48.41 -24.15 -19.54
N ILE A 757 -48.24 -24.50 -20.81
CA ILE A 757 -48.07 -25.90 -21.24
C ILE A 757 -46.74 -26.43 -20.71
N GLU A 758 -45.65 -25.68 -20.87
CA GLU A 758 -44.31 -26.05 -20.36
C GLU A 758 -44.30 -26.17 -18.82
N ALA A 759 -44.99 -25.27 -18.11
CA ALA A 759 -45.12 -25.37 -16.66
C ALA A 759 -45.90 -26.61 -16.20
N ILE A 760 -46.98 -26.97 -16.89
CA ILE A 760 -47.78 -28.17 -16.55
C ILE A 760 -46.97 -29.44 -16.83
N GLU A 761 -46.21 -29.46 -17.92
CA GLU A 761 -45.33 -30.58 -18.24
C GLU A 761 -44.23 -30.77 -17.19
N HIS A 762 -43.59 -29.69 -16.76
CA HIS A 762 -42.56 -29.72 -15.73
C HIS A 762 -43.12 -30.15 -14.37
N ASP A 763 -44.31 -29.67 -13.99
CA ASP A 763 -44.87 -29.90 -12.66
C ASP A 763 -45.56 -31.27 -12.49
N TYR A 764 -46.06 -31.88 -13.57
CA TYR A 764 -46.95 -33.05 -13.48
C TYR A 764 -46.55 -34.25 -14.34
N HIS A 765 -45.49 -34.15 -15.16
CA HIS A 765 -44.91 -35.25 -15.95
C HIS A 765 -45.97 -36.13 -16.65
N GLU A 766 -46.14 -37.39 -16.22
CA GLU A 766 -47.06 -38.37 -16.83
C GLU A 766 -48.54 -37.97 -16.69
N ASP A 767 -48.91 -37.24 -15.65
CA ASP A 767 -50.27 -36.74 -15.42
C ASP A 767 -50.54 -35.39 -16.12
N ALA A 768 -49.57 -34.84 -16.85
CA ALA A 768 -49.70 -33.55 -17.54
C ALA A 768 -50.95 -33.43 -18.43
N PRO A 769 -51.39 -34.45 -19.19
CA PRO A 769 -52.62 -34.36 -19.99
C PRO A 769 -53.88 -34.14 -19.14
N TYR A 770 -53.98 -34.79 -17.98
CA TYR A 770 -55.10 -34.62 -17.04
C TYR A 770 -55.10 -33.21 -16.43
N TYR A 771 -53.95 -32.77 -15.92
CA TYR A 771 -53.83 -31.44 -15.31
C TYR A 771 -53.98 -30.30 -16.32
N MET A 772 -53.65 -30.53 -17.58
CA MET A 772 -53.94 -29.62 -18.69
C MET A 772 -55.45 -29.44 -18.88
N LEU A 773 -56.22 -30.53 -18.97
CA LEU A 773 -57.69 -30.48 -19.10
C LEU A 773 -58.33 -29.79 -17.88
N PHE A 774 -57.83 -30.09 -16.68
CA PHE A 774 -58.29 -29.45 -15.45
C PHE A 774 -57.99 -27.95 -15.40
N ALA A 775 -56.76 -27.55 -15.78
CA ALA A 775 -56.36 -26.15 -15.82
C ALA A 775 -57.17 -25.37 -16.86
N TRP A 776 -57.46 -25.96 -18.01
CA TRP A 776 -58.35 -25.40 -19.01
C TRP A 776 -59.78 -25.25 -18.45
N PHE A 777 -60.35 -26.30 -17.87
CA PHE A 777 -61.72 -26.30 -17.33
C PHE A 777 -61.95 -25.21 -16.28
N LYS A 778 -60.95 -24.95 -15.42
CA LYS A 778 -60.98 -23.87 -14.42
C LYS A 778 -60.95 -22.48 -15.05
N ARG A 779 -60.28 -22.31 -16.20
CA ARG A 779 -60.14 -21.02 -16.88
C ARG A 779 -61.37 -20.64 -17.71
N VAL A 780 -62.09 -21.63 -18.25
CA VAL A 780 -63.26 -21.36 -19.10
C VAL A 780 -64.43 -20.82 -18.26
N PRO A 781 -65.05 -19.68 -18.65
CA PRO A 781 -66.20 -19.10 -17.97
C PRO A 781 -67.34 -20.11 -17.80
N ARG A 782 -68.10 -20.01 -16.69
CA ARG A 782 -69.24 -20.90 -16.43
C ARG A 782 -70.35 -20.80 -17.48
N SER A 783 -70.48 -19.65 -18.14
CA SER A 783 -71.50 -19.39 -19.18
C SER A 783 -71.18 -20.02 -20.54
N SER A 784 -69.99 -20.59 -20.73
CA SER A 784 -69.59 -21.22 -22.01
C SER A 784 -69.97 -22.70 -22.02
N ASP A 785 -70.40 -23.22 -23.18
CA ASP A 785 -70.59 -24.66 -23.36
C ASP A 785 -69.21 -25.35 -23.43
N LYS A 786 -68.71 -25.73 -22.26
CA LYS A 786 -67.40 -26.38 -22.10
C LYS A 786 -67.33 -27.69 -22.88
N VAL A 787 -68.43 -28.42 -22.99
CA VAL A 787 -68.47 -29.71 -23.69
C VAL A 787 -68.25 -29.48 -25.19
N LEU A 788 -68.96 -28.53 -25.80
CA LEU A 788 -68.76 -28.20 -27.22
C LEU A 788 -67.36 -27.68 -27.51
N LEU A 789 -66.81 -26.82 -26.65
CA LEU A 789 -65.44 -26.31 -26.83
C LEU A 789 -64.40 -27.44 -26.82
N LEU A 790 -64.60 -28.45 -25.96
CA LEU A 790 -63.71 -29.62 -25.91
C LEU A 790 -63.88 -30.51 -27.15
N ILE A 791 -65.12 -30.76 -27.59
CA ILE A 791 -65.42 -31.50 -28.84
C ILE A 791 -64.72 -30.83 -30.02
N HIS A 792 -64.89 -29.52 -30.19
CA HIS A 792 -64.21 -28.77 -31.26
C HIS A 792 -62.68 -28.82 -31.12
N GLY A 793 -62.15 -28.75 -29.89
CA GLY A 793 -60.72 -28.91 -29.61
C GLY A 793 -60.19 -30.28 -30.07
N LEU A 794 -60.92 -31.35 -29.78
CA LEU A 794 -60.59 -32.73 -30.15
C LEU A 794 -60.69 -32.97 -31.67
N MET A 795 -61.73 -32.44 -32.32
CA MET A 795 -61.84 -32.48 -33.79
C MET A 795 -60.65 -31.78 -34.47
N ASN A 796 -60.20 -30.63 -33.93
CA ASN A 796 -59.08 -29.86 -34.47
C ASN A 796 -57.71 -30.52 -34.33
N ILE A 797 -57.59 -31.55 -33.50
CA ILE A 797 -56.38 -32.39 -33.40
C ILE A 797 -56.55 -33.74 -34.10
N ASN A 798 -57.61 -33.91 -34.88
CA ASN A 798 -58.00 -35.14 -35.58
C ASN A 798 -58.38 -36.32 -34.65
N ARG A 799 -58.79 -36.05 -33.41
CA ARG A 799 -59.33 -37.05 -32.48
C ARG A 799 -60.86 -37.08 -32.54
N TRP A 800 -61.36 -37.50 -33.69
CA TRP A 800 -62.79 -37.60 -34.00
C TRP A 800 -63.49 -38.67 -33.14
N ASP A 801 -62.74 -39.74 -32.81
CA ASP A 801 -63.12 -40.80 -31.90
C ASP A 801 -63.56 -40.24 -30.53
N LEU A 802 -62.68 -39.50 -29.86
CA LEU A 802 -62.96 -38.93 -28.54
C LEU A 802 -64.03 -37.84 -28.59
N ALA A 803 -64.08 -37.09 -29.69
CA ALA A 803 -65.10 -36.07 -29.91
C ALA A 803 -66.50 -36.70 -30.05
N GLN A 804 -66.60 -37.85 -30.72
CA GLN A 804 -67.84 -38.59 -30.90
C GLN A 804 -68.29 -39.27 -29.60
N ASP A 805 -67.36 -39.88 -28.85
CA ASP A 805 -67.65 -40.45 -27.52
C ASP A 805 -68.20 -39.39 -26.57
N LEU A 806 -67.56 -38.22 -26.54
CA LEU A 806 -67.99 -37.09 -25.72
C LEU A 806 -69.37 -36.55 -26.14
N GLN A 807 -69.67 -36.57 -27.44
CA GLN A 807 -70.98 -36.19 -27.98
C GLN A 807 -72.06 -37.21 -27.59
N SER A 808 -71.77 -38.52 -27.66
CA SER A 808 -72.70 -39.57 -27.20
C SER A 808 -73.04 -39.42 -25.72
N ILE A 809 -72.04 -39.23 -24.85
CA ILE A 809 -72.25 -39.04 -23.41
C ILE A 809 -73.08 -37.78 -23.13
N LYS A 810 -72.90 -36.72 -23.94
CA LYS A 810 -73.72 -35.50 -23.85
C LYS A 810 -75.19 -35.78 -24.18
N ASP A 811 -75.45 -36.57 -25.22
CA ASP A 811 -76.78 -36.92 -25.66
C ASP A 811 -77.46 -37.91 -24.70
N ASP A 812 -76.72 -38.86 -24.12
CA ASP A 812 -77.21 -39.79 -23.09
C ASP A 812 -77.63 -39.04 -21.81
N LYS A 813 -76.78 -38.14 -21.30
CA LYS A 813 -77.15 -37.31 -20.13
C LYS A 813 -78.32 -36.37 -20.40
N ARG A 814 -78.48 -35.90 -21.64
CA ARG A 814 -79.65 -35.10 -22.04
C ARG A 814 -80.93 -35.93 -22.04
N THR A 815 -80.82 -37.23 -22.35
CA THR A 815 -81.93 -38.18 -22.33
C THR A 815 -82.29 -38.58 -20.89
N GLU A 816 -81.30 -38.76 -20.00
CA GLU A 816 -81.50 -38.98 -18.56
C GLU A 816 -82.11 -37.76 -17.84
N GLN A 817 -81.74 -36.54 -18.24
CA GLN A 817 -82.34 -35.29 -17.74
C GLN A 817 -83.74 -35.01 -18.34
N GLY A 818 -84.23 -35.83 -19.27
CA GLY A 818 -85.55 -35.71 -19.89
C GLY A 818 -86.71 -36.30 -19.08
N THR A 819 -86.44 -37.00 -17.97
CA THR A 819 -87.45 -37.65 -17.12
C THR A 819 -87.37 -37.15 -15.67
N PHE A 820 -87.70 -35.89 -15.42
CA PHE A 820 -87.82 -35.38 -14.04
C PHE A 820 -89.24 -35.57 -13.49
N SER A 821 -89.37 -36.22 -12.33
CA SER A 821 -90.61 -36.35 -11.57
C SER A 821 -91.04 -35.01 -10.97
N LYS A 822 -92.35 -34.70 -10.97
CA LYS A 822 -92.93 -33.44 -10.46
C LYS A 822 -92.55 -33.11 -9.02
N ASP A 823 -92.25 -34.13 -8.21
CA ASP A 823 -91.84 -33.97 -6.80
C ASP A 823 -90.39 -33.49 -6.62
N GLU A 824 -89.49 -33.74 -7.58
CA GLU A 824 -88.11 -33.24 -7.51
C GLU A 824 -88.00 -31.79 -7.98
N GLN A 825 -88.83 -31.39 -8.96
CA GLN A 825 -88.96 -29.99 -9.37
C GLN A 825 -89.42 -29.10 -8.19
N LEU A 826 -90.35 -29.60 -7.37
CA LEU A 826 -90.80 -28.88 -6.18
C LEU A 826 -89.69 -28.73 -5.13
N LYS A 827 -88.79 -29.71 -4.98
CA LYS A 827 -87.64 -29.63 -4.06
C LYS A 827 -86.64 -28.56 -4.49
N LEU A 828 -86.31 -28.50 -5.77
CA LEU A 828 -85.37 -27.51 -6.33
C LEU A 828 -85.88 -26.08 -6.22
N LEU A 829 -87.19 -25.86 -6.40
CA LEU A 829 -87.80 -24.53 -6.37
C LEU A 829 -88.10 -24.01 -4.95
N ARG A 830 -88.02 -24.88 -3.93
CA ARG A 830 -88.44 -24.53 -2.57
C ARG A 830 -87.58 -23.45 -1.92
N ALA A 831 -86.26 -23.50 -2.13
CA ALA A 831 -85.35 -22.47 -1.60
C ALA A 831 -85.60 -21.08 -2.26
N PRO A 832 -85.73 -20.97 -3.60
CA PRO A 832 -86.21 -19.76 -4.25
C PRO A 832 -87.55 -19.24 -3.73
N PHE A 833 -88.53 -20.13 -3.48
CA PHE A 833 -89.84 -19.73 -2.97
C PHE A 833 -89.77 -19.11 -1.58
N ILE A 834 -89.01 -19.73 -0.68
CA ILE A 834 -88.77 -19.18 0.65
C ILE A 834 -88.10 -17.81 0.53
N ARG A 835 -87.14 -17.65 -0.38
CA ARG A 835 -86.45 -16.37 -0.57
C ARG A 835 -87.38 -15.26 -1.08
N ILE A 836 -88.29 -15.57 -2.00
CA ILE A 836 -89.32 -14.63 -2.45
C ILE A 836 -90.22 -14.25 -1.28
N CYS A 837 -90.66 -15.25 -0.51
CA CYS A 837 -91.53 -15.01 0.63
C CYS A 837 -90.84 -14.17 1.71
N GLN A 838 -89.53 -14.27 1.93
CA GLN A 838 -88.80 -13.43 2.89
C GLN A 838 -88.84 -11.92 2.59
N ARG A 839 -89.26 -11.50 1.39
CA ARG A 839 -89.39 -10.08 1.03
C ARG A 839 -90.82 -9.61 1.26
N ASP A 840 -91.02 -8.77 2.28
CA ASP A 840 -92.32 -8.19 2.62
C ASP A 840 -93.02 -7.51 1.44
N GLU A 841 -92.25 -6.89 0.55
CA GLU A 841 -92.76 -6.23 -0.66
C GLU A 841 -93.45 -7.22 -1.61
N CYS A 842 -92.84 -8.41 -1.81
CA CYS A 842 -93.42 -9.48 -2.64
C CYS A 842 -94.65 -10.09 -1.96
N VAL A 843 -94.60 -10.29 -0.65
CA VAL A 843 -95.72 -10.83 0.14
C VAL A 843 -96.92 -9.87 0.14
N ARG A 844 -96.70 -8.55 0.15
CA ARG A 844 -97.79 -7.55 0.07
C ARG A 844 -98.54 -7.63 -1.25
N ILE A 845 -97.85 -7.92 -2.35
CA ILE A 845 -98.43 -8.02 -3.69
C ILE A 845 -98.71 -9.46 -4.14
N TRP A 846 -98.80 -10.42 -3.23
CA TRP A 846 -98.91 -11.85 -3.55
C TRP A 846 -100.04 -12.19 -4.54
N LYS A 847 -101.17 -11.45 -4.55
CA LYS A 847 -102.25 -11.62 -5.55
C LYS A 847 -101.81 -11.24 -6.96
N GLN A 848 -101.02 -10.18 -7.09
CA GLN A 848 -100.46 -9.76 -8.39
C GLN A 848 -99.42 -10.78 -8.86
N LEU A 849 -98.57 -11.26 -7.95
CA LEU A 849 -97.65 -12.36 -8.22
C LEU A 849 -98.40 -13.61 -8.69
N ALA A 850 -99.48 -14.02 -8.02
CA ALA A 850 -100.28 -15.18 -8.41
C ALA A 850 -100.91 -15.02 -9.80
N ARG A 851 -101.33 -13.82 -10.18
CA ARG A 851 -101.84 -13.55 -11.55
C ARG A 851 -100.75 -13.64 -12.61
N GLU A 852 -99.56 -13.11 -12.35
CA GLU A 852 -98.42 -13.23 -13.28
C GLU A 852 -97.90 -14.67 -13.39
N LEU A 853 -98.10 -15.48 -12.34
CA LEU A 853 -97.91 -16.93 -12.36
C LEU A 853 -99.05 -17.68 -13.08
N MET A 854 -100.01 -16.96 -13.68
CA MET A 854 -101.13 -17.51 -14.44
C MET A 854 -102.08 -18.40 -13.59
N LEU A 855 -102.22 -18.13 -12.29
CA LEU A 855 -103.27 -18.77 -11.48
C LEU A 855 -104.63 -18.14 -11.77
N THR A 856 -105.69 -18.95 -11.85
CA THR A 856 -107.06 -18.46 -12.05
C THR A 856 -107.57 -17.74 -10.80
N ASN A 857 -108.53 -16.81 -10.97
CA ASN A 857 -109.11 -16.07 -9.85
C ASN A 857 -109.76 -16.98 -8.80
N ASP A 858 -110.31 -18.14 -9.20
CA ASP A 858 -110.88 -19.12 -8.29
C ASP A 858 -109.84 -19.73 -7.35
N ILE A 859 -108.65 -20.05 -7.88
CA ILE A 859 -107.53 -20.57 -7.07
C ILE A 859 -107.02 -19.48 -6.12
N ILE A 860 -106.91 -18.23 -6.59
CA ILE A 860 -106.47 -17.11 -5.77
C ILE A 860 -107.46 -16.86 -4.61
N GLN A 861 -108.78 -16.94 -4.87
CA GLN A 861 -109.81 -16.84 -3.82
C GLN A 861 -109.74 -18.02 -2.84
N HIS A 862 -109.52 -19.24 -3.34
CA HIS A 862 -109.35 -20.42 -2.50
C HIS A 862 -108.15 -20.28 -1.55
N ILE A 863 -106.99 -19.85 -2.06
CA ILE A 863 -105.80 -19.59 -1.25
C ILE A 863 -106.06 -18.47 -0.22
N GLU A 864 -106.81 -17.42 -0.60
CA GLU A 864 -107.15 -16.33 0.32
C GLU A 864 -108.05 -16.76 1.48
N GLN A 865 -109.02 -17.64 1.23
CA GLN A 865 -109.95 -18.15 2.24
C GLN A 865 -109.30 -19.20 3.16
N GLN A 866 -108.44 -20.06 2.61
CA GLN A 866 -107.85 -21.19 3.34
C GLN A 866 -106.68 -20.79 4.26
N TYR A 867 -105.90 -19.77 3.88
CA TYR A 867 -104.68 -19.41 4.61
C TYR A 867 -104.81 -18.03 5.24
N PRO A 868 -104.63 -17.86 6.57
CA PRO A 868 -104.79 -16.56 7.22
C PRO A 868 -103.61 -15.60 6.98
N SER A 869 -102.40 -16.13 6.78
CA SER A 869 -101.17 -15.33 6.61
C SER A 869 -100.90 -14.97 5.14
N LYS A 870 -100.61 -13.69 4.86
CA LYS A 870 -100.19 -13.24 3.51
C LYS A 870 -98.91 -13.95 3.03
N HIS A 871 -98.00 -14.25 3.97
CA HIS A 871 -96.77 -15.01 3.67
C HIS A 871 -97.09 -16.40 3.16
N GLU A 872 -98.02 -17.08 3.83
CA GLU A 872 -98.42 -18.42 3.45
C GLU A 872 -99.20 -18.42 2.14
N ARG A 873 -100.07 -17.43 1.91
CA ARG A 873 -100.74 -17.23 0.62
C ARG A 873 -99.74 -17.04 -0.53
N CYS A 874 -98.67 -16.28 -0.31
CA CYS A 874 -97.60 -16.09 -1.28
C CYS A 874 -96.86 -17.40 -1.60
N LEU A 875 -96.50 -18.16 -0.56
CA LEU A 875 -95.82 -19.46 -0.73
C LEU A 875 -96.71 -20.47 -1.46
N ARG A 876 -97.98 -20.58 -1.08
CA ARG A 876 -98.95 -21.50 -1.71
C ARG A 876 -99.22 -21.15 -3.17
N SER A 877 -99.20 -19.87 -3.52
CA SER A 877 -99.32 -19.43 -4.92
C SER A 877 -98.14 -19.91 -5.78
N LEU A 878 -96.92 -19.88 -5.22
CA LEU A 878 -95.71 -20.36 -5.88
C LEU A 878 -95.67 -21.90 -6.00
N GLU A 879 -96.09 -22.61 -4.96
CA GLU A 879 -96.19 -24.08 -4.97
C GLU A 879 -97.24 -24.55 -6.00
N HIS A 880 -98.41 -23.89 -6.03
CA HIS A 880 -99.47 -24.22 -6.97
C HIS A 880 -99.10 -23.91 -8.43
N TRP A 881 -98.29 -22.88 -8.66
CA TRP A 881 -97.67 -22.62 -9.96
C TRP A 881 -96.72 -23.76 -10.36
N ALA A 882 -95.83 -24.19 -9.47
CA ALA A 882 -94.87 -25.24 -9.77
C ALA A 882 -95.51 -26.60 -10.08
N LEU A 883 -96.61 -26.94 -9.41
CA LEU A 883 -97.27 -28.23 -9.61
C LEU A 883 -98.10 -28.31 -10.90
N ASN A 884 -98.60 -27.17 -11.38
CA ASN A 884 -99.59 -27.13 -12.46
C ASN A 884 -99.07 -26.59 -13.79
N GLN A 885 -97.89 -25.95 -13.81
CA GLN A 885 -97.29 -25.48 -15.05
C GLN A 885 -96.33 -26.51 -15.64
N THR A 886 -96.36 -26.65 -16.96
CA THR A 886 -95.48 -27.58 -17.70
C THR A 886 -94.01 -27.16 -17.71
N ARG A 887 -93.71 -25.90 -17.37
CA ARG A 887 -92.36 -25.32 -17.41
C ARG A 887 -92.08 -24.41 -16.21
N ALA A 888 -92.18 -24.99 -15.01
CA ALA A 888 -91.79 -24.33 -13.77
C ALA A 888 -90.29 -24.52 -13.50
N ASP A 889 -89.47 -23.58 -13.97
CA ASP A 889 -88.03 -23.54 -13.72
C ASP A 889 -87.60 -22.19 -13.12
N ILE A 890 -86.37 -22.13 -12.57
CA ILE A 890 -85.84 -20.93 -11.93
C ILE A 890 -85.75 -19.74 -12.89
N PRO A 891 -85.31 -19.89 -14.17
CA PRO A 891 -85.32 -18.80 -15.15
C PRO A 891 -86.72 -18.22 -15.42
N CYS A 892 -87.75 -19.06 -15.50
CA CYS A 892 -89.13 -18.61 -15.68
C CYS A 892 -89.61 -17.80 -14.48
N LEU A 893 -89.35 -18.30 -13.27
CA LEU A 893 -89.66 -17.59 -12.02
C LEU A 893 -88.93 -16.24 -11.94
N ALA A 894 -87.63 -16.20 -12.23
CA ALA A 894 -86.85 -14.96 -12.22
C ALA A 894 -87.40 -13.93 -13.22
N ARG A 895 -87.85 -14.36 -14.39
CA ARG A 895 -88.49 -13.47 -15.39
C ARG A 895 -89.80 -12.87 -14.87
N ILE A 896 -90.63 -13.65 -14.18
CA ILE A 896 -91.87 -13.18 -13.54
C ILE A 896 -91.56 -12.17 -12.42
N ILE A 897 -90.54 -12.45 -11.61
CA ILE A 897 -90.09 -11.53 -10.55
C ILE A 897 -89.54 -10.21 -11.13
N ARG A 898 -88.89 -10.22 -12.31
CA ARG A 898 -88.46 -8.99 -12.99
C ARG A 898 -89.61 -8.16 -13.54
N THR A 899 -90.64 -8.80 -14.09
CA THR A 899 -91.82 -8.08 -14.63
C THR A 899 -92.61 -7.41 -13.52
N LEU A 900 -92.59 -7.97 -12.31
CA LEU A 900 -93.11 -7.34 -11.09
C LEU A 900 -92.22 -6.23 -10.51
N GLY A 901 -91.09 -5.91 -11.15
CA GLY A 901 -90.20 -4.81 -10.76
C GLY A 901 -89.05 -5.20 -9.82
N PHE A 902 -88.97 -6.45 -9.35
CA PHE A 902 -87.95 -6.88 -8.38
C PHE A 902 -86.69 -7.43 -9.06
N LYS A 903 -86.01 -6.60 -9.85
CA LYS A 903 -84.77 -6.97 -10.57
C LYS A 903 -83.65 -7.54 -9.67
N PRO A 904 -83.37 -7.00 -8.46
CA PRO A 904 -82.34 -7.54 -7.58
C PRO A 904 -82.69 -8.94 -7.07
N LEU A 905 -83.95 -9.15 -6.68
CA LEU A 905 -84.44 -10.45 -6.20
C LEU A 905 -84.40 -11.50 -7.31
N ALA A 906 -84.74 -11.14 -8.55
CA ALA A 906 -84.62 -12.04 -9.69
C ALA A 906 -83.17 -12.51 -9.91
N ARG A 907 -82.17 -11.61 -9.77
CA ARG A 907 -80.75 -11.98 -9.83
C ARG A 907 -80.33 -12.89 -8.68
N GLU A 908 -80.82 -12.61 -7.46
CA GLU A 908 -80.57 -13.48 -6.30
C GLU A 908 -81.10 -14.89 -6.53
N ILE A 909 -82.32 -15.02 -7.07
CA ILE A 909 -82.95 -16.31 -7.38
C ILE A 909 -82.18 -17.08 -8.47
N GLU A 910 -81.70 -16.39 -9.50
CA GLU A 910 -80.90 -17.03 -10.56
C GLU A 910 -79.55 -17.54 -10.07
N ASN A 911 -78.96 -16.90 -9.06
CA ASN A 911 -77.74 -17.39 -8.42
C ASN A 911 -77.97 -18.58 -7.48
N MET A 912 -79.23 -18.95 -7.22
CA MET A 912 -79.61 -20.13 -6.43
C MET A 912 -79.90 -21.36 -7.29
N ALA A 913 -79.98 -21.18 -8.63
CA ALA A 913 -79.95 -22.27 -9.61
C ALA A 913 -78.51 -22.71 -9.86
#